data_AF-A0A395I9P7-F1
#
_entry.id   AF-A0A395I9P7-F1
#
_cell.length_a   1.000
_cell.length_b   1.000
_cell.length_c   1.000
_cell.angle_alpha   90.00
_cell.angle_beta   90.00
_cell.angle_gamma   90.00
#
_symmetry.space_group_name_H-M   'P 1'
#
loop_
_entity.id
_entity.type
_entity.pdbx_description
1 polymer ?
#
loop_
_entity_poly.entity_id
_entity_poly.type
_entity_poly.pdbx_seq_one_letter_code
_entity_poly.pdbx_strand_id
1 'polypeptide(L)'
;MGASQSSSSDPQTGNIVIVGAGASGIAVLLHLIEKAKNGKVLPPITIIEKETRFGPGLAYSSLCSGTIINMHTDTMGLYFNDPKHFSRWRSELESGPFPSRDIYGEYLEDMSHQALKAAQQLGLSVSFVHDEVTDIERRDDGSFLLNLSHGEPCHASRVVMAPGNFTSTRYTHLMNQPQFFASPWPTEDLKTIPADATVLVIGSRLSAVDTAISLSENGHQGPITFMSRSGRVPTVQGDPEPFPRRYTLHVLARELEENPNDALVKLMTCLMDEIDHATNGDWSWFQKHASPLEELQADIKAARDGDVHWQTVLRYTAPVIERYWNCLPLESQKLFLDKFFSPWMRYRHGMPVQNAQKILNLMEKSQLHVVAGEKVYWNPDKKVFFANTSSGLVEASYVVEATGQECHLDRISSPLIRSLVSKGLFTPHPTGGVDVDFDTFQASPGLYTMGTLTRGTHFYVSAIDRVAAHAARVADALAQDPPARSLHVAIFLGSDFLSTIIVSELVPKLLSQGHMPFIFLCPDERRSEPVKRLPLGRRESEFLEVELLRDYVRPFLQSQGSKGTKHMTIEQIKSTYGLFLQDLSSVDDETFSDTLKHHFIDVGVSLRCGDRARKIAARYFSSASGYLLDLYPTFQRASSERGSKKATLSYSMAILGEAEGPIDSSETHYESVDLSPDVAGNEDSVYDQAVQMVLQSIESLSRGRGPATSEPTLKHMSQTHSRRYSQDEVSPLGQDFVISTLVDSFAPPGKRQELGAYLEGVVRTWYAKQAGTTVLD
;
A
#
# COMPACT_ATOMS: atom_id res chain seq x y z
N MET A 1 41.90 7.62 45.81
CA MET A 1 42.15 6.59 44.79
C MET A 1 40.89 5.75 44.68
N GLY A 2 40.17 5.62 43.57
CA GLY A 2 39.98 6.47 42.40
C GLY A 2 38.51 6.29 42.04
N ALA A 3 37.76 7.39 41.88
CA ALA A 3 36.38 7.34 41.42
C ALA A 3 36.38 7.06 39.92
N SER A 4 35.89 5.89 39.50
CA SER A 4 35.57 5.64 38.10
C SER A 4 34.28 6.37 37.78
N GLN A 5 34.41 7.49 37.08
CA GLN A 5 33.29 8.16 36.42
C GLN A 5 32.61 7.15 35.49
N SER A 6 31.36 6.80 35.79
CA SER A 6 30.47 6.14 34.85
C SER A 6 30.26 7.09 33.68
N SER A 7 30.85 6.77 32.53
CA SER A 7 30.55 7.42 31.28
C SER A 7 29.06 7.28 31.00
N SER A 8 28.33 8.39 31.01
CA SER A 8 26.98 8.48 30.47
C SER A 8 27.03 8.05 29.01
N SER A 9 26.63 6.81 28.73
CA SER A 9 26.42 6.35 27.36
C SER A 9 25.26 7.13 26.78
N ASP A 10 25.48 7.76 25.64
CA ASP A 10 24.44 8.37 24.83
C ASP A 10 23.33 7.33 24.59
N PRO A 11 22.03 7.62 24.87
CA PRO A 11 20.93 6.70 24.58
C PRO A 11 20.87 6.25 23.10
N GLN A 12 21.65 6.87 22.21
CA GLN A 12 21.85 6.45 20.83
C GLN A 12 22.69 5.17 20.62
N THR A 13 23.42 4.65 21.61
CA THR A 13 24.30 3.47 21.44
C THR A 13 23.74 2.15 21.99
N GLY A 14 22.50 2.12 22.50
CA GLY A 14 21.92 0.91 23.11
C GLY A 14 21.13 0.03 22.12
N ASN A 15 20.94 -1.24 22.49
CA ASN A 15 20.24 -2.28 21.71
C ASN A 15 18.77 -1.96 21.41
N ILE A 16 18.28 -2.28 20.21
CA ILE A 16 16.85 -2.30 19.88
C ILE A 16 16.31 -3.70 20.15
N VAL A 17 15.26 -3.83 20.96
CA VAL A 17 14.61 -5.12 21.21
C VAL A 17 13.21 -5.16 20.61
N ILE A 18 12.92 -6.19 19.80
CA ILE A 18 11.60 -6.45 19.23
C ILE A 18 11.01 -7.67 19.94
N VAL A 19 9.85 -7.51 20.57
CA VAL A 19 9.14 -8.55 21.31
C VAL A 19 8.04 -9.13 20.43
N GLY A 20 8.24 -10.35 19.96
CA GLY A 20 7.41 -11.07 19.00
C GLY A 20 8.04 -11.11 17.61
N ALA A 21 8.10 -12.30 17.02
CA ALA A 21 8.66 -12.56 15.69
C ALA A 21 7.60 -13.07 14.69
N GLY A 22 6.34 -12.70 14.89
CA GLY A 22 5.31 -12.85 13.85
C GLY A 22 5.52 -11.87 12.69
N ALA A 23 4.56 -11.84 11.75
CA ALA A 23 4.59 -10.94 10.59
C ALA A 23 4.94 -9.48 10.93
N SER A 24 4.42 -8.94 12.03
CA SER A 24 4.69 -7.58 12.49
C SER A 24 6.16 -7.36 12.90
N GLY A 25 6.73 -8.21 13.74
CA GLY A 25 8.11 -8.09 14.19
C GLY A 25 9.12 -8.30 13.06
N ILE A 26 8.86 -9.28 12.19
CA ILE A 26 9.69 -9.53 11.00
C ILE A 26 9.62 -8.35 10.02
N ALA A 27 8.44 -7.77 9.79
CA ALA A 27 8.31 -6.59 8.94
C ALA A 27 9.12 -5.40 9.49
N VAL A 28 9.13 -5.17 10.81
CA VAL A 28 9.96 -4.11 11.42
C VAL A 28 11.44 -4.38 11.17
N LEU A 29 11.90 -5.61 11.38
CA LEU A 29 13.29 -5.99 11.10
C LEU A 29 13.67 -5.75 9.64
N LEU A 30 12.83 -6.16 8.69
CA LEU A 30 13.08 -5.97 7.26
C LEU A 30 13.24 -4.49 6.92
N HIS A 31 12.36 -3.62 7.43
CA HIS A 31 12.46 -2.19 7.16
C HIS A 31 13.70 -1.56 7.83
N LEU A 32 14.10 -2.01 9.03
CA LEU A 32 15.37 -1.59 9.65
C LEU A 32 16.58 -2.01 8.79
N ILE A 33 16.55 -3.21 8.21
CA ILE A 33 17.61 -3.66 7.29
C ILE A 33 17.63 -2.79 6.03
N GLU A 34 16.48 -2.41 5.46
CA GLU A 34 16.43 -1.47 4.34
C GLU A 34 17.02 -0.10 4.70
N LYS A 35 16.80 0.40 5.93
CA LYS A 35 17.48 1.60 6.42
C LYS A 35 19.00 1.43 6.46
N ALA A 36 19.49 0.28 6.94
CA ALA A 36 20.91 -0.02 6.95
C ALA A 36 21.52 -0.14 5.54
N LYS A 37 20.81 -0.75 4.58
CA LYS A 37 21.20 -0.79 3.16
C LYS A 37 21.33 0.61 2.57
N ASN A 38 20.48 1.54 3.01
CA ASN A 38 20.49 2.94 2.61
C ASN A 38 21.48 3.80 3.44
N GLY A 39 22.47 3.18 4.09
CA GLY A 39 23.57 3.87 4.77
C GLY A 39 23.27 4.31 6.20
N LYS A 40 22.10 3.99 6.77
CA LYS A 40 21.78 4.33 8.16
C LYS A 40 22.55 3.43 9.13
N VAL A 41 23.30 4.04 10.04
CA VAL A 41 23.95 3.32 11.13
C VAL A 41 22.91 2.99 12.20
N LEU A 42 22.71 1.70 12.47
CA LEU A 42 21.77 1.21 13.48
C LEU A 42 22.52 0.51 14.63
N PRO A 43 21.99 0.58 15.86
CA PRO A 43 22.50 -0.22 16.97
C PRO A 43 22.21 -1.73 16.74
N PRO A 44 22.78 -2.62 17.56
CA PRO A 44 22.39 -4.03 17.58
C PRO A 44 20.87 -4.20 17.73
N ILE A 45 20.36 -5.29 17.17
CA ILE A 45 18.94 -5.63 17.21
C ILE A 45 18.77 -7.04 17.78
N THR A 46 17.90 -7.18 18.78
CA THR A 46 17.47 -8.48 19.32
C THR A 46 15.99 -8.69 19.08
N ILE A 47 15.61 -9.83 18.51
CA ILE A 47 14.22 -10.28 18.42
C ILE A 47 14.01 -11.40 19.43
N ILE A 48 12.94 -11.30 20.21
CA ILE A 48 12.58 -12.29 21.23
C ILE A 48 11.22 -12.89 20.86
N GLU A 49 11.16 -14.22 20.71
CA GLU A 49 9.95 -14.97 20.40
C GLU A 49 9.82 -16.17 21.34
N LYS A 50 8.61 -16.39 21.85
CA LYS A 50 8.34 -17.47 22.80
C LYS A 50 8.12 -18.82 22.11
N GLU A 51 7.76 -18.80 20.83
CA GLU A 51 7.59 -19.99 20.00
C GLU A 51 8.90 -20.39 19.30
N THR A 52 9.05 -21.68 19.01
CA THR A 52 10.30 -22.21 18.42
C THR A 52 10.54 -21.79 16.97
N ARG A 53 9.51 -21.35 16.25
CA ARG A 53 9.60 -20.91 14.85
C ARG A 53 9.36 -19.40 14.75
N PHE A 54 10.30 -18.71 14.11
CA PHE A 54 10.19 -17.30 13.81
C PHE A 54 9.49 -17.09 12.46
N GLY A 55 8.58 -16.11 12.39
CA GLY A 55 7.83 -15.75 11.19
C GLY A 55 6.33 -16.10 11.27
N PRO A 56 5.94 -17.38 11.24
CA PRO A 56 4.54 -17.79 11.07
C PRO A 56 3.58 -17.22 12.11
N GLY A 57 4.00 -17.12 13.38
CA GLY A 57 3.11 -16.87 14.51
C GLY A 57 1.94 -17.87 14.55
N LEU A 58 0.91 -17.59 15.37
CA LEU A 58 -0.23 -18.50 15.50
C LEU A 58 -1.05 -18.63 14.21
N ALA A 59 -1.35 -17.49 13.57
CA ALA A 59 -2.30 -17.41 12.46
C ALA A 59 -1.82 -18.06 11.15
N TYR A 60 -0.51 -18.27 10.99
CA TYR A 60 0.09 -18.88 9.80
C TYR A 60 0.91 -20.13 10.14
N SER A 61 0.78 -20.64 11.37
CA SER A 61 1.41 -21.88 11.80
C SER A 61 0.85 -23.10 11.05
N SER A 62 1.63 -24.19 11.03
CA SER A 62 1.18 -25.48 10.50
C SER A 62 0.02 -26.10 11.30
N LEU A 63 -0.22 -25.63 12.53
CA LEU A 63 -1.40 -26.01 13.34
C LEU A 63 -2.71 -25.42 12.80
N CYS A 64 -2.62 -24.57 11.78
CA CYS A 64 -3.74 -23.94 11.09
C CYS A 64 -3.93 -24.47 9.65
N SER A 65 -3.32 -25.61 9.31
CA SER A 65 -3.41 -26.20 7.97
C SER A 65 -4.87 -26.53 7.58
N GLY A 66 -5.18 -26.46 6.29
CA GLY A 66 -6.55 -26.57 5.74
C GLY A 66 -7.31 -25.25 5.63
N THR A 67 -6.84 -24.17 6.27
CA THR A 67 -7.42 -22.84 6.12
C THR A 67 -6.67 -22.01 5.07
N ILE A 68 -7.38 -21.14 4.34
CA ILE A 68 -6.80 -20.24 3.33
C ILE A 68 -6.68 -18.81 3.85
N ILE A 69 -5.79 -18.02 3.23
CA ILE A 69 -5.75 -16.58 3.47
C ILE A 69 -6.97 -15.90 2.83
N ASN A 70 -7.45 -14.83 3.46
CA ASN A 70 -8.63 -14.09 2.99
C ASN A 70 -8.28 -12.84 2.18
N MET A 71 -6.98 -12.52 2.04
CA MET A 71 -6.46 -11.40 1.26
C MET A 71 -5.84 -11.91 -0.03
N HIS A 72 -5.96 -11.13 -1.10
CA HIS A 72 -5.32 -11.42 -2.37
C HIS A 72 -3.78 -11.35 -2.21
N THR A 73 -3.06 -12.29 -2.81
CA THR A 73 -1.58 -12.39 -2.66
C THR A 73 -0.82 -11.12 -3.02
N ASP A 74 -1.33 -10.35 -3.99
CA ASP A 74 -0.76 -9.06 -4.41
C ASP A 74 -0.75 -7.97 -3.32
N THR A 75 -1.36 -8.23 -2.16
CA THR A 75 -1.43 -7.31 -1.01
C THR A 75 -0.77 -7.88 0.25
N MET A 76 -0.06 -9.01 0.13
CA MET A 76 0.46 -9.80 1.25
C MET A 76 1.99 -9.74 1.41
N GLY A 77 2.68 -8.88 0.65
CA GLY A 77 4.11 -8.61 0.85
C GLY A 77 4.40 -7.88 2.16
N LEU A 78 5.56 -8.17 2.78
CA LEU A 78 5.99 -7.51 4.03
C LEU A 78 6.69 -6.16 3.83
N TYR A 79 7.00 -5.77 2.59
CA TYR A 79 7.60 -4.46 2.27
C TYR A 79 6.51 -3.47 1.87
N PHE A 80 6.47 -2.30 2.52
CA PHE A 80 5.44 -1.29 2.27
C PHE A 80 5.40 -0.83 0.81
N ASN A 81 6.57 -0.61 0.20
CA ASN A 81 6.72 -0.17 -1.19
C ASN A 81 6.60 -1.31 -2.22
N ASP A 82 6.45 -2.56 -1.78
CA ASP A 82 6.38 -3.75 -2.63
C ASP A 82 5.35 -4.78 -2.14
N PRO A 83 4.05 -4.45 -2.22
CA PRO A 83 2.97 -5.31 -1.73
C PRO A 83 2.86 -6.64 -2.49
N LYS A 84 3.40 -6.71 -3.72
CA LYS A 84 3.41 -7.91 -4.58
C LYS A 84 4.56 -8.87 -4.29
N HIS A 85 5.41 -8.58 -3.29
CA HIS A 85 6.55 -9.41 -2.95
C HIS A 85 6.15 -10.87 -2.72
N PHE A 86 5.08 -11.13 -1.96
CA PHE A 86 4.60 -12.50 -1.71
C PHE A 86 4.15 -13.20 -3.00
N SER A 87 3.40 -12.53 -3.88
CA SER A 87 3.01 -13.09 -5.18
C SER A 87 4.20 -13.51 -6.03
N ARG A 88 5.30 -12.73 -6.03
CA ARG A 88 6.52 -13.07 -6.79
C ARG A 88 7.39 -14.12 -6.11
N TRP A 89 7.35 -14.18 -4.78
CA TRP A 89 8.06 -15.19 -4.00
C TRP A 89 7.52 -16.61 -4.26
N ARG A 90 6.21 -16.73 -4.46
CA ARG A 90 5.57 -18.02 -4.77
C ARG A 90 6.01 -18.53 -6.14
N SER A 91 6.62 -19.72 -6.17
CA SER A 91 6.94 -20.43 -7.40
C SER A 91 5.72 -21.09 -8.06
N GLU A 92 4.70 -21.43 -7.27
CA GLU A 92 3.49 -22.13 -7.71
C GLU A 92 2.23 -21.25 -7.55
N LEU A 93 1.58 -20.95 -8.68
CA LEU A 93 0.33 -20.17 -8.75
C LEU A 93 -0.93 -21.05 -8.83
N GLU A 94 -0.79 -22.38 -8.82
CA GLU A 94 -1.90 -23.33 -9.02
C GLU A 94 -3.01 -23.21 -7.95
N SER A 95 -2.67 -22.86 -6.72
CA SER A 95 -3.64 -22.59 -5.64
C SER A 95 -4.37 -21.25 -5.77
N GLY A 96 -4.14 -20.51 -6.86
CA GLY A 96 -4.78 -19.23 -7.14
C GLY A 96 -4.32 -18.10 -6.19
N PRO A 97 -5.09 -17.00 -6.12
CA PRO A 97 -4.73 -15.80 -5.35
C PRO A 97 -4.97 -15.90 -3.84
N PHE A 98 -5.51 -17.03 -3.36
CA PHE A 98 -5.83 -17.27 -1.94
C PHE A 98 -5.23 -18.61 -1.46
N PRO A 99 -3.90 -18.75 -1.39
CA PRO A 99 -3.24 -19.97 -0.93
C PRO A 99 -3.57 -20.29 0.53
N SER A 100 -3.20 -21.50 0.97
CA SER A 100 -3.31 -21.90 2.36
C SER A 100 -2.45 -21.03 3.29
N ARG A 101 -2.85 -20.94 4.56
CA ARG A 101 -2.17 -20.09 5.55
C ARG A 101 -0.75 -20.56 5.88
N ASP A 102 -0.49 -21.86 5.81
CA ASP A 102 0.83 -22.47 5.99
C ASP A 102 1.83 -22.05 4.91
N ILE A 103 1.41 -21.93 3.65
CA ILE A 103 2.24 -21.36 2.56
C ILE A 103 2.66 -19.92 2.88
N TYR A 104 1.76 -19.12 3.47
CA TYR A 104 2.14 -17.79 3.93
C TYR A 104 3.10 -17.85 5.13
N GLY A 105 2.94 -18.83 6.02
CA GLY A 105 3.88 -19.10 7.11
C GLY A 105 5.30 -19.41 6.61
N GLU A 106 5.43 -20.24 5.56
CA GLU A 106 6.71 -20.53 4.90
C GLU A 106 7.37 -19.26 4.35
N TYR A 107 6.58 -18.38 3.73
CA TYR A 107 7.06 -17.07 3.29
C TYR A 107 7.61 -16.23 4.46
N LEU A 108 6.88 -16.15 5.58
CA LEU A 108 7.32 -15.39 6.75
C LEU A 108 8.61 -15.94 7.37
N GLU A 109 8.76 -17.27 7.42
CA GLU A 109 9.97 -17.93 7.89
C GLU A 109 11.16 -17.63 6.95
N ASP A 110 10.97 -17.74 5.63
CA ASP A 110 11.99 -17.38 4.66
C ASP A 110 12.38 -15.90 4.76
N MET A 111 11.43 -15.00 4.97
CA MET A 111 11.73 -13.58 5.22
C MET A 111 12.60 -13.37 6.46
N SER A 112 12.40 -14.14 7.53
CA SER A 112 13.25 -14.08 8.73
C SER A 112 14.69 -14.53 8.43
N HIS A 113 14.86 -15.59 7.63
CA HIS A 113 16.18 -16.07 7.21
C HIS A 113 16.89 -15.09 6.27
N GLN A 114 16.15 -14.50 5.31
CA GLN A 114 16.67 -13.48 4.41
C GLN A 114 17.11 -12.23 5.17
N ALA A 115 16.34 -11.81 6.18
CA ALA A 115 16.68 -10.70 7.04
C ALA A 115 18.03 -10.93 7.77
N LEU A 116 18.21 -12.10 8.39
CA LEU A 116 19.47 -12.47 9.04
C LEU A 116 20.66 -12.47 8.08
N LYS A 117 20.48 -13.06 6.89
CA LYS A 117 21.52 -13.09 5.86
C LYS A 117 21.90 -11.68 5.39
N ALA A 118 20.92 -10.82 5.15
CA ALA A 118 21.16 -9.43 4.76
C ALA A 118 21.86 -8.63 5.86
N ALA A 119 21.45 -8.80 7.12
CA ALA A 119 22.11 -8.17 8.26
C ALA A 119 23.58 -8.60 8.38
N GLN A 120 23.87 -9.90 8.22
CA GLN A 120 25.25 -10.42 8.23
C GLN A 120 26.10 -9.80 7.11
N GLN A 121 25.55 -9.64 5.91
CA GLN A 121 26.25 -9.01 4.78
C GLN A 121 26.56 -7.54 5.02
N LEU A 122 25.71 -6.84 5.78
CA LEU A 122 25.89 -5.43 6.16
C LEU A 122 26.77 -5.25 7.41
N GLY A 123 27.13 -6.34 8.10
CA GLY A 123 27.83 -6.28 9.40
C GLY A 123 26.93 -5.77 10.54
N LEU A 124 25.60 -5.78 10.37
CA LEU A 124 24.63 -5.40 11.39
C LEU A 124 24.41 -6.58 12.36
N SER A 125 24.61 -6.34 13.65
CA SER A 125 24.38 -7.36 14.69
C SER A 125 22.89 -7.58 14.91
N VAL A 126 22.37 -8.73 14.47
CA VAL A 126 20.98 -9.16 14.68
C VAL A 126 20.98 -10.53 15.35
N SER A 127 20.26 -10.66 16.46
CA SER A 127 20.14 -11.91 17.22
C SER A 127 18.68 -12.30 17.44
N PHE A 128 18.37 -13.58 17.27
CA PHE A 128 17.07 -14.15 17.59
C PHE A 128 17.18 -14.95 18.89
N VAL A 129 16.28 -14.67 19.82
CA VAL A 129 16.25 -15.28 21.16
C VAL A 129 14.91 -16.00 21.32
N HIS A 130 14.97 -17.28 21.65
CA HIS A 130 13.80 -18.10 21.96
C HIS A 130 13.51 -18.03 23.46
N ASP A 131 12.64 -17.11 23.86
CA ASP A 131 12.26 -16.86 25.25
C ASP A 131 10.96 -16.05 25.33
N GLU A 132 10.34 -16.00 26.50
CA GLU A 132 9.16 -15.17 26.74
C GLU A 132 9.55 -13.93 27.56
N VAL A 133 9.26 -12.75 27.05
CA VAL A 133 9.34 -11.52 27.85
C VAL A 133 8.17 -11.52 28.83
N THR A 134 8.47 -11.56 30.13
CA THR A 134 7.47 -11.61 31.19
C THR A 134 7.18 -10.23 31.79
N ASP A 135 8.17 -9.34 31.75
CA ASP A 135 8.05 -8.00 32.30
C ASP A 135 9.04 -7.01 31.64
N ILE A 136 8.69 -5.72 31.66
CA ILE A 136 9.54 -4.63 31.16
C ILE A 136 9.56 -3.51 32.19
N GLU A 137 10.76 -3.04 32.53
CA GLU A 137 11.01 -1.95 33.47
C GLU A 137 11.76 -0.82 32.78
N ARG A 138 11.27 0.41 32.94
CA ARG A 138 12.06 1.60 32.60
C ARG A 138 13.05 1.90 33.72
N ARG A 139 14.30 2.18 33.34
CA ARG A 139 15.39 2.59 34.22
C ARG A 139 15.51 4.11 34.32
N ASP A 140 16.24 4.60 35.32
CA ASP A 140 16.44 6.03 35.58
C ASP A 140 17.13 6.77 34.42
N ASP A 141 17.97 6.06 33.66
CA ASP A 141 18.64 6.59 32.46
C ASP A 141 17.74 6.61 31.20
N GLY A 142 16.48 6.19 31.35
CA GLY A 142 15.50 6.11 30.27
C GLY A 142 15.54 4.81 29.46
N SER A 143 16.53 3.94 29.68
CA SER A 143 16.60 2.62 29.05
C SER A 143 15.59 1.62 29.64
N PHE A 144 15.52 0.42 29.09
CA PHE A 144 14.65 -0.66 29.53
C PHE A 144 15.43 -1.89 29.97
N LEU A 145 14.93 -2.56 31.01
CA LEU A 145 15.27 -3.94 31.33
C LEU A 145 14.06 -4.83 31.01
N LEU A 146 14.27 -5.85 30.19
CA LEU A 146 13.28 -6.86 29.86
C LEU A 146 13.60 -8.15 30.62
N ASN A 147 12.68 -8.58 31.49
CA ASN A 147 12.81 -9.85 32.22
C ASN A 147 12.28 -10.98 31.34
N LEU A 148 13.08 -12.04 31.20
CA LEU A 148 12.75 -13.23 30.44
C LEU A 148 12.25 -14.34 31.36
N SER A 149 11.54 -15.33 30.81
CA SER A 149 11.00 -16.43 31.62
C SER A 149 12.08 -17.45 32.00
N HIS A 150 13.09 -17.63 31.14
CA HIS A 150 14.16 -18.60 31.35
C HIS A 150 15.58 -18.01 31.28
N GLY A 151 15.79 -17.03 30.41
CA GLY A 151 17.07 -16.39 30.18
C GLY A 151 17.39 -15.25 31.13
N GLU A 152 18.62 -14.73 30.99
CA GLU A 152 19.05 -13.52 31.70
C GLU A 152 18.30 -12.28 31.17
N PRO A 153 17.98 -11.31 32.03
CA PRO A 153 17.35 -10.06 31.61
C PRO A 153 18.13 -9.34 30.50
N CYS A 154 17.40 -8.76 29.54
CA CYS A 154 17.97 -8.06 28.39
C CYS A 154 17.85 -6.54 28.57
N HIS A 155 18.91 -5.80 28.23
CA HIS A 155 18.90 -4.34 28.22
C HIS A 155 18.55 -3.81 26.82
N ALA A 156 17.71 -2.77 26.76
CA ALA A 156 17.32 -2.11 25.52
C ALA A 156 17.30 -0.58 25.66
N SER A 157 17.75 0.14 24.64
CA SER A 157 17.49 1.58 24.52
C SER A 157 16.08 1.83 24.00
N ARG A 158 15.58 0.92 23.13
CA ARG A 158 14.27 1.01 22.48
C ARG A 158 13.65 -0.37 22.40
N VAL A 159 12.33 -0.42 22.58
CA VAL A 159 11.55 -1.67 22.56
C VAL A 159 10.39 -1.54 21.58
N VAL A 160 10.18 -2.55 20.74
CA VAL A 160 8.99 -2.69 19.90
C VAL A 160 8.16 -3.86 20.40
N MET A 161 6.93 -3.59 20.81
CA MET A 161 5.94 -4.60 21.17
C MET A 161 5.16 -5.05 19.93
N ALA A 162 5.41 -6.28 19.48
CA ALA A 162 4.71 -6.94 18.39
C ALA A 162 4.15 -8.33 18.80
N PRO A 163 3.39 -8.46 19.91
CA PRO A 163 3.01 -9.74 20.51
C PRO A 163 1.92 -10.52 19.72
N GLY A 164 1.45 -9.98 18.59
CA GLY A 164 0.36 -10.57 17.82
C GLY A 164 -1.03 -10.30 18.41
N ASN A 165 -1.95 -11.23 18.20
CA ASN A 165 -3.36 -11.07 18.51
C ASN A 165 -3.73 -11.73 19.83
N PHE A 166 -4.64 -11.11 20.58
CA PHE A 166 -5.18 -11.67 21.82
C PHE A 166 -6.57 -12.26 21.60
N THR A 167 -6.82 -13.41 22.23
CA THR A 167 -8.12 -14.08 22.22
C THR A 167 -9.20 -13.18 22.80
N SER A 168 -10.38 -13.16 22.16
CA SER A 168 -11.56 -12.46 22.68
C SER A 168 -11.96 -13.00 24.07
N THR A 169 -12.52 -12.12 24.90
CA THR A 169 -12.95 -12.45 26.26
C THR A 169 -14.43 -12.15 26.49
N ARG A 170 -15.25 -12.18 25.43
CA ARG A 170 -16.69 -11.82 25.52
C ARG A 170 -17.51 -12.83 26.31
N TYR A 171 -17.12 -14.11 26.31
CA TYR A 171 -17.84 -15.19 27.00
C TYR A 171 -17.00 -15.79 28.14
N THR A 172 -16.34 -14.92 28.92
CA THR A 172 -15.49 -15.33 30.06
C THR A 172 -16.21 -16.20 31.09
N HIS A 173 -17.54 -16.06 31.25
CA HIS A 173 -18.34 -16.91 32.13
C HIS A 173 -18.40 -18.38 31.70
N LEU A 174 -18.00 -18.69 30.45
CA LEU A 174 -17.95 -20.05 29.91
C LEU A 174 -16.52 -20.63 29.88
N MET A 175 -15.48 -19.84 30.15
CA MET A 175 -14.08 -20.26 29.98
C MET A 175 -13.67 -21.51 30.77
N ASN A 176 -14.32 -21.77 31.89
CA ASN A 176 -14.04 -22.94 32.74
C ASN A 176 -14.94 -24.14 32.43
N GLN A 177 -15.84 -24.04 31.45
CA GLN A 177 -16.72 -25.13 31.11
C GLN A 177 -16.00 -26.13 30.20
N PRO A 178 -16.21 -27.44 30.40
CA PRO A 178 -15.73 -28.43 29.46
C PRO A 178 -16.39 -28.14 28.09
N GLN A 179 -15.69 -28.44 26.99
CA GLN A 179 -16.23 -28.33 25.62
C GLN A 179 -16.46 -26.89 25.11
N PHE A 180 -16.03 -25.86 25.85
CA PHE A 180 -15.93 -24.47 25.39
C PHE A 180 -14.52 -24.17 24.87
N PHE A 181 -14.43 -23.74 23.61
CA PHE A 181 -13.21 -23.25 22.98
C PHE A 181 -13.26 -21.72 22.90
N ALA A 182 -12.36 -21.04 23.63
CA ALA A 182 -12.31 -19.57 23.67
C ALA A 182 -11.81 -18.93 22.35
N SER A 183 -11.23 -19.74 21.46
CA SER A 183 -10.72 -19.33 20.16
C SER A 183 -10.84 -20.51 19.18
N PRO A 184 -11.03 -20.26 17.87
CA PRO A 184 -10.87 -21.30 16.87
C PRO A 184 -9.40 -21.58 16.52
N TRP A 185 -8.46 -20.83 17.09
CA TRP A 185 -7.03 -20.91 16.81
C TRP A 185 -6.26 -21.51 18.00
N PRO A 186 -5.31 -22.43 17.77
CA PRO A 186 -5.05 -23.09 16.49
C PRO A 186 -6.21 -24.01 16.08
N THR A 187 -6.48 -24.15 14.78
CA THR A 187 -7.61 -24.98 14.31
C THR A 187 -7.39 -26.47 14.56
N GLU A 188 -6.14 -26.90 14.77
CA GLU A 188 -5.79 -28.26 15.19
C GLU A 188 -6.58 -28.70 16.44
N ASP A 189 -6.80 -27.80 17.41
CA ASP A 189 -7.51 -28.11 18.66
C ASP A 189 -8.96 -28.54 18.41
N LEU A 190 -9.56 -28.08 17.29
CA LEU A 190 -10.93 -28.43 16.91
C LEU A 190 -11.07 -29.91 16.51
N LYS A 191 -9.97 -30.61 16.18
CA LYS A 191 -10.00 -32.06 15.88
C LYS A 191 -10.41 -32.91 17.08
N THR A 192 -10.34 -32.36 18.28
CA THR A 192 -10.82 -33.03 19.50
C THR A 192 -12.35 -33.09 19.59
N ILE A 193 -13.07 -32.32 18.77
CA ILE A 193 -14.53 -32.33 18.71
C ILE A 193 -15.00 -33.60 17.99
N PRO A 194 -15.86 -34.44 18.59
CA PRO A 194 -16.39 -35.65 17.96
C PRO A 194 -17.11 -35.36 16.64
N ALA A 195 -17.01 -36.30 15.69
CA ALA A 195 -17.52 -36.11 14.34
C ALA A 195 -19.05 -35.91 14.28
N ASP A 196 -19.81 -36.41 15.25
CA ASP A 196 -21.28 -36.35 15.30
C ASP A 196 -21.82 -35.30 16.29
N ALA A 197 -20.94 -34.58 16.98
CA ALA A 197 -21.35 -33.62 18.01
C ALA A 197 -22.08 -32.39 17.46
N THR A 198 -22.94 -31.77 18.27
CA THR A 198 -23.54 -30.47 17.94
C THR A 198 -22.59 -29.33 18.31
N VAL A 199 -22.27 -28.46 17.35
CA VAL A 199 -21.31 -27.36 17.52
C VAL A 199 -21.99 -26.00 17.32
N LEU A 200 -21.90 -25.13 18.31
CA LEU A 200 -22.30 -23.73 18.22
C LEU A 200 -21.06 -22.84 18.08
N VAL A 201 -20.94 -22.16 16.95
CA VAL A 201 -19.90 -21.14 16.73
C VAL A 201 -20.48 -19.77 17.02
N ILE A 202 -19.90 -19.07 17.99
CA ILE A 202 -20.30 -17.71 18.35
C ILE A 202 -19.54 -16.73 17.45
N GLY A 203 -20.28 -16.03 16.60
CA GLY A 203 -19.74 -15.27 15.49
C GLY A 203 -20.08 -15.95 14.16
N SER A 204 -20.04 -15.16 13.10
CA SER A 204 -20.38 -15.64 11.75
C SER A 204 -19.47 -15.07 10.67
N ARG A 205 -18.30 -14.51 11.04
CA ARG A 205 -17.32 -13.90 10.11
C ARG A 205 -16.25 -14.91 9.66
N LEU A 206 -15.16 -14.42 9.05
CA LEU A 206 -14.09 -15.25 8.47
C LEU A 206 -13.53 -16.32 9.44
N SER A 207 -13.33 -16.02 10.73
CA SER A 207 -12.88 -17.05 11.69
C SER A 207 -13.93 -18.13 11.96
N ALA A 208 -15.23 -17.80 11.89
CA ALA A 208 -16.29 -18.79 11.99
C ALA A 208 -16.33 -19.67 10.72
N VAL A 209 -16.14 -19.05 9.55
CA VAL A 209 -15.98 -19.76 8.26
C VAL A 209 -14.81 -20.75 8.33
N ASP A 210 -13.64 -20.29 8.80
CA ASP A 210 -12.46 -21.13 9.01
C ASP A 210 -12.75 -22.29 9.99
N THR A 211 -13.52 -22.04 11.05
CA THR A 211 -13.96 -23.08 12.01
C THR A 211 -14.82 -24.16 11.33
N ALA A 212 -15.85 -23.77 10.58
CA ALA A 212 -16.73 -24.74 9.92
C ALA A 212 -16.03 -25.54 8.82
N ILE A 213 -15.16 -24.89 8.05
CA ILE A 213 -14.34 -25.56 7.02
C ILE A 213 -13.40 -26.56 7.68
N SER A 214 -12.69 -26.15 8.74
CA SER A 214 -11.78 -27.03 9.47
C SER A 214 -12.50 -28.25 10.06
N LEU A 215 -13.66 -28.06 10.69
CA LEU A 215 -14.49 -29.18 11.18
C LEU A 215 -14.90 -30.12 10.03
N SER A 216 -15.40 -29.57 8.92
CA SER A 216 -15.84 -30.35 7.77
C SER A 216 -14.70 -31.14 7.12
N GLU A 217 -13.52 -30.53 6.96
CA GLU A 217 -12.35 -31.18 6.36
C GLU A 217 -11.76 -32.27 7.27
N ASN A 218 -11.94 -32.13 8.58
CA ASN A 218 -11.60 -33.16 9.57
C ASN A 218 -12.70 -34.22 9.77
N GLY A 219 -13.70 -34.27 8.88
CA GLY A 219 -14.68 -35.35 8.84
C GLY A 219 -15.89 -35.16 9.76
N HIS A 220 -16.08 -33.99 10.38
CA HIS A 220 -17.27 -33.69 11.17
C HIS A 220 -18.54 -33.76 10.32
N GLN A 221 -19.52 -34.56 10.76
CA GLN A 221 -20.84 -34.78 10.17
C GLN A 221 -21.98 -34.19 11.01
N GLY A 222 -21.69 -33.78 12.25
CA GLY A 222 -22.66 -33.20 13.17
C GLY A 222 -23.18 -31.82 12.75
N PRO A 223 -24.28 -31.35 13.36
CA PRO A 223 -24.83 -30.02 13.09
C PRO A 223 -23.92 -28.89 13.59
N ILE A 224 -23.68 -27.90 12.73
CA ILE A 224 -22.94 -26.67 13.04
C ILE A 224 -23.93 -25.50 13.00
N THR A 225 -23.89 -24.63 14.01
CA THR A 225 -24.71 -23.41 14.06
C THR A 225 -23.80 -22.20 14.23
N PHE A 226 -23.84 -21.27 13.28
CA PHE A 226 -23.29 -19.92 13.45
C PHE A 226 -24.33 -19.03 14.14
N MET A 227 -23.95 -18.40 15.24
CA MET A 227 -24.79 -17.44 15.94
C MET A 227 -24.10 -16.08 16.02
N SER A 228 -24.74 -15.03 15.51
CA SER A 228 -24.23 -13.66 15.63
C SER A 228 -25.35 -12.64 15.75
N ARG A 229 -25.04 -11.38 16.09
CA ARG A 229 -26.05 -10.31 16.22
C ARG A 229 -26.88 -10.11 14.96
N SER A 230 -26.26 -10.26 13.78
CA SER A 230 -26.94 -10.05 12.50
C SER A 230 -27.53 -11.32 11.91
N GLY A 231 -27.07 -12.51 12.32
CA GLY A 231 -27.46 -13.78 11.71
C GLY A 231 -27.11 -13.87 10.23
N ARG A 232 -25.97 -13.28 9.83
CA ARG A 232 -25.52 -13.28 8.43
C ARG A 232 -24.01 -13.58 8.31
N VAL A 233 -23.58 -14.13 7.19
CA VAL A 233 -22.16 -14.39 6.86
C VAL A 233 -21.51 -13.16 6.18
N PRO A 234 -20.17 -13.08 6.01
CA PRO A 234 -19.52 -12.07 5.19
C PRO A 234 -20.06 -12.08 3.75
N THR A 235 -19.92 -10.96 3.05
CA THR A 235 -20.14 -10.97 1.59
C THR A 235 -19.08 -11.82 0.90
N VAL A 236 -19.26 -12.11 -0.39
CA VAL A 236 -18.26 -12.83 -1.19
C VAL A 236 -17.46 -11.82 -2.00
N GLN A 237 -16.13 -11.93 -1.96
CA GLN A 237 -15.26 -11.01 -2.70
C GLN A 237 -15.10 -11.44 -4.16
N GLY A 238 -15.25 -10.48 -5.08
CA GLY A 238 -14.88 -10.66 -6.47
C GLY A 238 -13.45 -10.19 -6.76
N ASP A 239 -13.06 -10.29 -8.02
CA ASP A 239 -11.71 -9.95 -8.47
C ASP A 239 -11.40 -8.45 -8.27
N PRO A 240 -10.11 -8.09 -8.16
CA PRO A 240 -9.71 -6.69 -8.11
C PRO A 240 -9.96 -5.93 -9.40
N GLU A 241 -10.81 -4.91 -9.31
CA GLU A 241 -11.05 -3.95 -10.38
C GLU A 241 -10.47 -2.58 -10.04
N PRO A 242 -9.97 -1.82 -11.02
CA PRO A 242 -9.59 -0.42 -10.81
C PRO A 242 -10.73 0.43 -10.27
N PHE A 243 -10.41 1.41 -9.42
CA PHE A 243 -11.38 2.41 -8.96
C PHE A 243 -11.13 3.75 -9.67
N PRO A 244 -11.99 4.19 -10.62
CA PRO A 244 -11.72 5.35 -11.48
C PRO A 244 -11.57 6.70 -10.77
N ARG A 245 -12.06 6.82 -9.53
CA ARG A 245 -12.08 8.07 -8.75
C ARG A 245 -11.26 7.99 -7.46
N ARG A 246 -10.22 7.15 -7.41
CA ARG A 246 -9.35 6.99 -6.23
C ARG A 246 -8.91 8.31 -5.61
N TYR A 247 -8.58 9.31 -6.42
CA TYR A 247 -8.14 10.62 -5.93
C TYR A 247 -9.15 11.30 -4.97
N THR A 248 -10.46 11.07 -5.12
CA THR A 248 -11.49 11.73 -4.28
C THR A 248 -11.40 11.29 -2.83
N LEU A 249 -11.05 10.02 -2.58
CA LEU A 249 -10.81 9.50 -1.23
C LEU A 249 -9.59 10.18 -0.58
N HIS A 250 -8.55 10.46 -1.36
CA HIS A 250 -7.36 11.15 -0.85
C HIS A 250 -7.62 12.66 -0.59
N VAL A 251 -8.42 13.30 -1.45
CA VAL A 251 -8.89 14.69 -1.24
C VAL A 251 -9.76 14.77 0.01
N LEU A 252 -10.72 13.87 0.19
CA LEU A 252 -11.53 13.81 1.41
C LEU A 252 -10.66 13.66 2.66
N ALA A 253 -9.60 12.85 2.61
CA ALA A 253 -8.70 12.70 3.77
C ALA A 253 -8.07 14.04 4.17
N ARG A 254 -7.64 14.85 3.19
CA ARG A 254 -7.13 16.21 3.43
C ARG A 254 -8.20 17.15 3.98
N GLU A 255 -9.40 17.12 3.41
CA GLU A 255 -10.52 17.96 3.89
C GLU A 255 -10.88 17.66 5.35
N LEU A 256 -10.87 16.38 5.74
CA LEU A 256 -11.15 15.96 7.12
C LEU A 256 -10.02 16.31 8.09
N GLU A 257 -8.77 16.26 7.63
CA GLU A 257 -7.60 16.69 8.43
C GLU A 257 -7.63 18.19 8.73
N GLU A 258 -8.02 19.02 7.76
CA GLU A 258 -8.15 20.47 7.96
C GLU A 258 -9.40 20.87 8.75
N ASN A 259 -10.52 20.16 8.54
CA ASN A 259 -11.79 20.47 9.17
C ASN A 259 -12.55 19.20 9.62
N PRO A 260 -12.23 18.67 10.82
CA PRO A 260 -12.82 17.44 11.33
C PRO A 260 -14.27 17.59 11.81
N ASN A 261 -14.85 18.80 11.74
CA ASN A 261 -16.26 18.99 12.07
C ASN A 261 -17.14 18.18 11.12
N ASP A 262 -18.08 17.44 11.70
CA ASP A 262 -18.97 16.51 11.00
C ASP A 262 -18.23 15.47 10.14
N ALA A 263 -16.98 15.12 10.49
CA ALA A 263 -16.15 14.22 9.69
C ALA A 263 -16.81 12.87 9.39
N LEU A 264 -17.55 12.32 10.36
CA LEU A 264 -18.29 11.07 10.14
C LEU A 264 -19.38 11.22 9.08
N VAL A 265 -20.12 12.33 9.08
CA VAL A 265 -21.18 12.59 8.10
C VAL A 265 -20.56 12.77 6.72
N LYS A 266 -19.55 13.63 6.59
CA LYS A 266 -18.83 13.86 5.33
C LYS A 266 -18.24 12.57 4.76
N LEU A 267 -17.62 11.76 5.62
CA LEU A 267 -17.07 10.45 5.24
C LEU A 267 -18.16 9.52 4.71
N MET A 268 -19.26 9.38 5.45
CA MET A 268 -20.35 8.49 5.03
C MET A 268 -21.01 8.98 3.75
N THR A 269 -21.25 10.29 3.60
CA THR A 269 -21.80 10.88 2.37
C THR A 269 -20.90 10.64 1.18
N CYS A 270 -19.60 10.97 1.28
CA CYS A 270 -18.67 10.77 0.18
C CYS A 270 -18.53 9.29 -0.20
N LEU A 271 -18.45 8.37 0.78
CA LEU A 271 -18.42 6.94 0.49
C LEU A 271 -19.71 6.46 -0.21
N MET A 272 -20.87 6.95 0.21
CA MET A 272 -22.15 6.61 -0.43
C MET A 272 -22.23 7.16 -1.85
N ASP A 273 -21.76 8.39 -2.09
CA ASP A 273 -21.71 9.00 -3.42
C ASP A 273 -20.77 8.24 -4.35
N GLU A 274 -19.58 7.85 -3.87
CA GLU A 274 -18.63 7.08 -4.69
C GLU A 274 -19.13 5.64 -4.96
N ILE A 275 -19.84 5.04 -4.02
CA ILE A 275 -20.53 3.75 -4.23
C ILE A 275 -21.64 3.91 -5.28
N ASP A 276 -22.47 4.94 -5.19
CA ASP A 276 -23.53 5.22 -6.16
C ASP A 276 -22.98 5.39 -7.57
N HIS A 277 -21.88 6.12 -7.72
CA HIS A 277 -21.17 6.25 -9.00
C HIS A 277 -20.60 4.92 -9.48
N ALA A 278 -19.97 4.13 -8.60
CA ALA A 278 -19.36 2.85 -8.98
C ALA A 278 -20.40 1.81 -9.41
N THR A 279 -21.63 1.88 -8.89
CA THR A 279 -22.72 0.96 -9.23
C THR A 279 -23.73 1.53 -10.22
N ASN A 280 -23.49 2.74 -10.76
CA ASN A 280 -24.45 3.47 -11.60
C ASN A 280 -25.86 3.55 -10.97
N GLY A 281 -25.91 3.77 -9.65
CA GLY A 281 -27.16 3.83 -8.88
C GLY A 281 -27.80 2.48 -8.55
N ASP A 282 -27.15 1.35 -8.85
CA ASP A 282 -27.64 0.05 -8.42
C ASP A 282 -27.29 -0.22 -6.95
N TRP A 283 -28.33 -0.37 -6.13
CA TRP A 283 -28.26 -0.69 -4.69
C TRP A 283 -28.87 -2.06 -4.36
N SER A 284 -29.15 -2.90 -5.37
CA SER A 284 -29.74 -4.23 -5.20
C SER A 284 -28.93 -5.13 -4.27
N TRP A 285 -27.59 -5.05 -4.33
CA TRP A 285 -26.64 -5.75 -3.46
C TRP A 285 -26.74 -5.41 -1.96
N PHE A 286 -27.37 -4.28 -1.61
CA PHE A 286 -27.56 -3.87 -0.22
C PHE A 286 -28.86 -4.42 0.39
N GLN A 287 -29.76 -4.96 -0.43
CA GLN A 287 -31.04 -5.48 0.01
C GLN A 287 -30.88 -6.75 0.85
N LYS A 288 -31.77 -6.95 1.83
CA LYS A 288 -31.79 -8.18 2.64
C LYS A 288 -32.56 -9.26 1.91
N HIS A 289 -31.99 -10.46 1.84
CA HIS A 289 -32.65 -11.66 1.33
C HIS A 289 -33.52 -12.34 2.42
N ALA A 290 -34.39 -13.27 2.01
CA ALA A 290 -35.29 -13.95 2.93
C ALA A 290 -34.56 -14.93 3.85
N SER A 291 -33.41 -15.46 3.43
CA SER A 291 -32.55 -16.32 4.25
C SER A 291 -31.05 -16.06 4.03
N PRO A 292 -30.18 -16.41 4.99
CA PRO A 292 -28.73 -16.38 4.80
C PRO A 292 -28.23 -17.28 3.66
N LEU A 293 -28.97 -18.35 3.33
CA LEU A 293 -28.65 -19.25 2.23
C LEU A 293 -28.81 -18.54 0.87
N GLU A 294 -29.98 -17.93 0.64
CA GLU A 294 -30.27 -17.16 -0.57
C GLU A 294 -29.30 -15.99 -0.73
N GLU A 295 -28.97 -15.31 0.37
CA GLU A 295 -27.99 -14.23 0.38
C GLU A 295 -26.60 -14.70 -0.08
N LEU A 296 -26.12 -15.83 0.44
CA LEU A 296 -24.82 -16.38 0.04
C LEU A 296 -24.80 -16.83 -1.42
N GLN A 297 -25.90 -17.42 -1.91
CA GLN A 297 -26.04 -17.78 -3.33
C GLN A 297 -25.99 -16.55 -4.24
N ALA A 298 -26.67 -15.47 -3.87
CA ALA A 298 -26.63 -14.20 -4.59
C ALA A 298 -25.23 -13.56 -4.58
N ASP A 299 -24.58 -13.52 -3.41
CA ASP A 299 -23.23 -12.97 -3.27
C ASP A 299 -22.20 -13.77 -4.10
N ILE A 300 -22.28 -15.11 -4.13
CA ILE A 300 -21.41 -15.95 -4.97
C ILE A 300 -21.62 -15.65 -6.45
N LYS A 301 -22.88 -15.51 -6.87
CA LYS A 301 -23.21 -15.19 -8.26
C LYS A 301 -22.65 -13.83 -8.65
N ALA A 302 -22.93 -12.79 -7.87
CA ALA A 302 -22.44 -11.43 -8.12
C ALA A 302 -20.90 -11.39 -8.20
N ALA A 303 -20.21 -12.07 -7.28
CA ALA A 303 -18.75 -12.13 -7.29
C ALA A 303 -18.17 -12.84 -8.53
N ARG A 304 -18.85 -13.84 -9.09
CA ARG A 304 -18.45 -14.56 -10.31
C ARG A 304 -18.78 -13.77 -11.58
N ASP A 305 -19.90 -13.07 -11.59
CA ASP A 305 -20.38 -12.29 -12.73
C ASP A 305 -19.67 -10.93 -12.84
N GLY A 306 -18.96 -10.50 -11.78
CA GLY A 306 -18.26 -9.21 -11.71
C GLY A 306 -19.13 -8.06 -11.17
N ASP A 307 -20.37 -8.36 -10.76
CA ASP A 307 -21.37 -7.39 -10.29
C ASP A 307 -21.13 -6.97 -8.81
N VAL A 308 -19.88 -6.66 -8.47
CA VAL A 308 -19.45 -6.28 -7.12
C VAL A 308 -18.67 -4.96 -7.11
N HIS A 309 -18.94 -4.07 -8.06
CA HIS A 309 -18.23 -2.79 -8.23
C HIS A 309 -18.15 -1.95 -6.94
N TRP A 310 -19.16 -2.00 -6.06
CA TRP A 310 -19.13 -1.32 -4.75
C TRP A 310 -17.94 -1.74 -3.87
N GLN A 311 -17.43 -2.98 -4.03
CA GLN A 311 -16.28 -3.48 -3.28
C GLN A 311 -15.02 -2.70 -3.61
N THR A 312 -14.90 -2.17 -4.85
CA THR A 312 -13.71 -1.41 -5.24
C THR A 312 -13.58 -0.14 -4.39
N VAL A 313 -14.68 0.60 -4.18
CA VAL A 313 -14.68 1.81 -3.37
C VAL A 313 -14.17 1.51 -1.96
N LEU A 314 -14.73 0.48 -1.31
CA LEU A 314 -14.29 0.08 0.02
C LEU A 314 -12.83 -0.39 0.02
N ARG A 315 -12.40 -1.20 -0.95
CA ARG A 315 -11.02 -1.69 -1.05
C ARG A 315 -10.00 -0.55 -1.12
N TYR A 316 -10.29 0.47 -1.94
CA TYR A 316 -9.39 1.62 -2.14
C TYR A 316 -9.37 2.63 -0.98
N THR A 317 -10.21 2.47 0.05
CA THR A 317 -10.04 3.24 1.31
C THR A 317 -8.86 2.74 2.15
N ALA A 318 -8.27 1.56 1.89
CA ALA A 318 -7.20 1.01 2.73
C ALA A 318 -6.02 1.96 3.03
N PRO A 319 -5.52 2.78 2.07
CA PRO A 319 -4.43 3.72 2.34
C PRO A 319 -4.83 4.96 3.16
N VAL A 320 -6.13 5.26 3.28
CA VAL A 320 -6.65 6.51 3.87
C VAL A 320 -7.55 6.29 5.09
N ILE A 321 -7.99 5.07 5.35
CA ILE A 321 -8.93 4.74 6.42
C ILE A 321 -8.43 5.14 7.81
N GLU A 322 -7.12 5.02 8.06
CA GLU A 322 -6.51 5.40 9.34
C GLU A 322 -6.53 6.92 9.52
N ARG A 323 -6.35 7.67 8.43
CA ARG A 323 -6.43 9.14 8.41
C ARG A 323 -7.86 9.57 8.72
N TYR A 324 -8.84 8.94 8.07
CA TYR A 324 -10.26 9.19 8.37
C TYR A 324 -10.57 8.93 9.85
N TRP A 325 -10.14 7.79 10.37
CA TRP A 325 -10.38 7.39 11.76
C TRP A 325 -9.76 8.37 12.76
N ASN A 326 -8.51 8.79 12.51
CA ASN A 326 -7.79 9.74 13.36
C ASN A 326 -8.45 11.13 13.38
N CYS A 327 -9.13 11.52 12.30
CA CYS A 327 -9.86 12.79 12.23
C CYS A 327 -11.25 12.75 12.90
N LEU A 328 -11.78 11.56 13.20
CA LEU A 328 -13.09 11.46 13.85
C LEU A 328 -13.00 11.90 15.32
N PRO A 329 -13.90 12.80 15.78
CA PRO A 329 -14.08 13.03 17.20
C PRO A 329 -14.36 11.72 17.95
N LEU A 330 -13.97 11.64 19.21
CA LEU A 330 -14.09 10.41 20.01
C LEU A 330 -15.55 9.90 20.08
N GLU A 331 -16.52 10.80 20.15
CA GLU A 331 -17.95 10.48 20.13
C GLU A 331 -18.35 9.80 18.81
N SER A 332 -17.82 10.29 17.69
CA SER A 332 -18.04 9.71 16.35
C SER A 332 -17.37 8.36 16.20
N GLN A 333 -16.15 8.18 16.73
CA GLN A 333 -15.48 6.88 16.77
C GLN A 333 -16.31 5.86 17.57
N LYS A 334 -16.80 6.23 18.76
CA LYS A 334 -17.67 5.38 19.59
C LYS A 334 -18.98 5.04 18.88
N LEU A 335 -19.62 6.04 18.26
CA LEU A 335 -20.84 5.84 17.48
C LEU A 335 -20.61 4.87 16.31
N PHE A 336 -19.49 5.03 15.59
CA PHE A 336 -19.11 4.13 14.51
C PHE A 336 -18.92 2.69 15.01
N LEU A 337 -18.20 2.49 16.11
CA LEU A 337 -17.98 1.16 16.68
C LEU A 337 -19.27 0.49 17.15
N ASP A 338 -20.20 1.26 17.70
CA ASP A 338 -21.50 0.75 18.15
C ASP A 338 -22.44 0.40 16.98
N LYS A 339 -22.60 1.32 16.01
CA LYS A 339 -23.64 1.23 14.98
C LYS A 339 -23.16 0.68 13.64
N PHE A 340 -21.95 1.02 13.20
CA PHE A 340 -21.50 0.84 11.81
C PHE A 340 -20.38 -0.19 11.65
N PHE A 341 -19.63 -0.52 12.72
CA PHE A 341 -18.52 -1.47 12.65
C PHE A 341 -18.94 -2.85 12.15
N SER A 342 -20.11 -3.36 12.54
CA SER A 342 -20.52 -4.69 12.10
C SER A 342 -20.85 -4.78 10.60
N PRO A 343 -21.68 -3.88 10.05
CA PRO A 343 -21.83 -3.74 8.61
C PRO A 343 -20.49 -3.50 7.90
N TRP A 344 -19.67 -2.56 8.39
CA TRP A 344 -18.36 -2.25 7.81
C TRP A 344 -17.50 -3.50 7.62
N MET A 345 -17.34 -4.29 8.68
CA MET A 345 -16.53 -5.52 8.62
C MET A 345 -17.12 -6.57 7.69
N ARG A 346 -18.45 -6.64 7.55
CA ARG A 346 -19.10 -7.61 6.65
C ARG A 346 -18.81 -7.28 5.18
N TYR A 347 -18.99 -6.01 4.80
CA TYR A 347 -18.85 -5.57 3.41
C TYR A 347 -17.40 -5.38 2.99
N ARG A 348 -16.52 -4.94 3.90
CA ARG A 348 -15.09 -4.75 3.60
C ARG A 348 -14.32 -6.07 3.50
N HIS A 349 -14.65 -7.05 4.34
CA HIS A 349 -13.90 -8.30 4.45
C HIS A 349 -14.71 -9.46 3.90
N GLY A 350 -14.88 -9.45 2.58
CA GLY A 350 -15.55 -10.54 1.87
C GLY A 350 -14.75 -11.84 1.93
N MET A 351 -15.44 -12.98 1.95
CA MET A 351 -14.82 -14.30 1.89
C MET A 351 -14.47 -14.67 0.44
N PRO A 352 -13.35 -15.37 0.18
CA PRO A 352 -13.06 -15.92 -1.14
C PRO A 352 -14.18 -16.81 -1.67
N VAL A 353 -14.45 -16.77 -2.98
CA VAL A 353 -15.49 -17.60 -3.65
C VAL A 353 -15.35 -19.09 -3.32
N GLN A 354 -14.12 -19.60 -3.21
CA GLN A 354 -13.86 -20.99 -2.83
C GLN A 354 -14.40 -21.34 -1.44
N ASN A 355 -14.15 -20.49 -0.43
CA ASN A 355 -14.68 -20.70 0.92
C ASN A 355 -16.19 -20.49 0.97
N ALA A 356 -16.70 -19.51 0.22
CA ALA A 356 -18.15 -19.30 0.08
C ALA A 356 -18.85 -20.56 -0.44
N GLN A 357 -18.28 -21.22 -1.46
CA GLN A 357 -18.84 -22.45 -1.99
C GLN A 357 -18.82 -23.60 -0.97
N LYS A 358 -17.74 -23.73 -0.17
CA LYS A 358 -17.67 -24.73 0.91
C LYS A 358 -18.77 -24.49 1.95
N ILE A 359 -18.95 -23.25 2.38
CA ILE A 359 -20.00 -22.87 3.34
C ILE A 359 -21.39 -23.09 2.75
N LEU A 360 -21.62 -22.70 1.50
CA LEU A 360 -22.88 -22.93 0.80
C LEU A 360 -23.24 -24.42 0.78
N ASN A 361 -22.28 -25.29 0.44
CA ASN A 361 -22.49 -26.73 0.41
C ASN A 361 -22.90 -27.29 1.79
N LEU A 362 -22.33 -26.76 2.89
CA LEU A 362 -22.72 -27.15 4.25
C LEU A 362 -24.14 -26.70 4.60
N MET A 363 -24.54 -25.51 4.14
CA MET A 363 -25.89 -24.98 4.36
C MET A 363 -26.94 -25.75 3.54
N GLU A 364 -26.65 -26.05 2.27
CA GLU A 364 -27.55 -26.83 1.39
C GLU A 364 -27.79 -28.25 1.91
N LYS A 365 -26.78 -28.85 2.55
CA LYS A 365 -26.90 -30.15 3.24
C LYS A 365 -27.62 -30.06 4.60
N SER A 366 -28.08 -28.87 5.00
CA SER A 366 -28.63 -28.61 6.34
C SER A 366 -27.67 -28.98 7.47
N GLN A 367 -26.37 -29.03 7.20
CA GLN A 367 -25.35 -29.28 8.21
C GLN A 367 -24.97 -27.99 8.93
N LEU A 368 -24.95 -26.85 8.22
CA LEU A 368 -24.66 -25.53 8.78
C LEU A 368 -25.90 -24.64 8.78
N HIS A 369 -26.22 -24.08 9.95
CA HIS A 369 -27.27 -23.08 10.13
C HIS A 369 -26.68 -21.74 10.54
N VAL A 370 -27.29 -20.64 10.09
CA VAL A 370 -26.88 -19.27 10.47
C VAL A 370 -28.07 -18.57 11.11
N VAL A 371 -27.91 -18.16 12.36
CA VAL A 371 -29.01 -17.62 13.19
C VAL A 371 -28.60 -16.34 13.90
N ALA A 372 -29.57 -15.47 14.17
CA ALA A 372 -29.35 -14.29 14.97
C ALA A 372 -29.43 -14.61 16.47
N GLY A 373 -28.47 -14.17 17.28
CA GLY A 373 -28.45 -14.39 18.72
C GLY A 373 -27.21 -13.79 19.38
N GLU A 374 -27.23 -13.68 20.71
CA GLU A 374 -26.17 -13.00 21.46
C GLU A 374 -25.78 -13.68 22.78
N LYS A 375 -26.65 -14.48 23.40
CA LYS A 375 -26.38 -15.02 24.74
C LYS A 375 -26.30 -16.54 24.69
N VAL A 376 -25.25 -17.07 25.32
CA VAL A 376 -25.01 -18.51 25.50
C VAL A 376 -24.86 -18.80 26.99
N TYR A 377 -25.52 -19.87 27.44
CA TYR A 377 -25.54 -20.30 28.83
C TYR A 377 -25.11 -21.76 28.92
N TRP A 378 -24.45 -22.13 30.01
CA TRP A 378 -24.16 -23.51 30.35
C TRP A 378 -25.29 -24.09 31.20
N ASN A 379 -25.75 -25.29 30.86
CA ASN A 379 -26.65 -26.08 31.69
C ASN A 379 -25.87 -27.22 32.37
N PRO A 380 -25.67 -27.17 33.70
CA PRO A 380 -24.88 -28.17 34.40
C PRO A 380 -25.55 -29.54 34.49
N ASP A 381 -26.89 -29.60 34.49
CA ASP A 381 -27.63 -30.86 34.63
C ASP A 381 -27.52 -31.72 33.36
N LYS A 382 -27.63 -31.08 32.20
CA LYS A 382 -27.53 -31.72 30.89
C LYS A 382 -26.11 -31.76 30.34
N LYS A 383 -25.20 -30.95 30.89
CA LYS A 383 -23.83 -30.74 30.37
C LYS A 383 -23.81 -30.28 28.92
N VAL A 384 -24.65 -29.31 28.58
CA VAL A 384 -24.76 -28.72 27.23
C VAL A 384 -24.91 -27.21 27.32
N PHE A 385 -24.65 -26.54 26.21
CA PHE A 385 -24.86 -25.11 26.03
C PHE A 385 -26.23 -24.82 25.44
N PHE A 386 -26.85 -23.74 25.90
CA PHE A 386 -28.10 -23.21 25.37
C PHE A 386 -27.93 -21.80 24.85
N ALA A 387 -28.48 -21.53 23.67
CA ALA A 387 -28.55 -20.19 23.10
C ALA A 387 -29.98 -19.87 22.64
N ASN A 388 -30.48 -18.70 23.04
CA ASN A 388 -31.74 -18.17 22.51
C ASN A 388 -31.45 -17.43 21.21
N THR A 389 -32.03 -17.89 20.11
CA THR A 389 -31.76 -17.36 18.77
C THR A 389 -33.07 -17.02 18.05
N SER A 390 -32.94 -16.41 16.87
CA SER A 390 -34.06 -16.13 15.97
C SER A 390 -34.78 -17.40 15.48
N SER A 391 -34.16 -18.56 15.59
CA SER A 391 -34.76 -19.86 15.23
C SER A 391 -35.26 -20.64 16.45
N GLY A 392 -35.31 -20.01 17.64
CA GLY A 392 -35.68 -20.65 18.89
C GLY A 392 -34.49 -21.03 19.76
N LEU A 393 -34.68 -22.02 20.63
CA LEU A 393 -33.64 -22.50 21.53
C LEU A 393 -32.70 -23.46 20.79
N VAL A 394 -31.41 -23.14 20.73
CA VAL A 394 -30.36 -24.01 20.21
C VAL A 394 -29.66 -24.69 21.38
N GLU A 395 -29.60 -26.03 21.35
CA GLU A 395 -28.84 -26.87 22.28
C GLU A 395 -27.56 -27.36 21.57
N ALA A 396 -26.39 -27.15 22.18
CA ALA A 396 -25.10 -27.53 21.59
C ALA A 396 -24.19 -28.23 22.61
N SER A 397 -23.48 -29.26 22.17
CA SER A 397 -22.52 -30.00 22.99
C SER A 397 -21.19 -29.29 23.10
N TYR A 398 -20.78 -28.58 22.05
CA TYR A 398 -19.55 -27.81 21.99
C TYR A 398 -19.82 -26.37 21.55
N VAL A 399 -19.02 -25.45 22.06
CA VAL A 399 -19.07 -24.03 21.69
C VAL A 399 -17.69 -23.56 21.28
N VAL A 400 -17.60 -22.83 20.17
CA VAL A 400 -16.37 -22.17 19.71
C VAL A 400 -16.60 -20.67 19.62
N GLU A 401 -15.82 -19.87 20.35
CA GLU A 401 -15.89 -18.41 20.28
C GLU A 401 -15.06 -17.87 19.10
N ALA A 402 -15.73 -17.42 18.05
CA ALA A 402 -15.15 -16.80 16.84
C ALA A 402 -15.54 -15.31 16.72
N THR A 403 -15.50 -14.59 17.84
CA THR A 403 -15.95 -13.19 17.96
C THR A 403 -14.87 -12.14 17.64
N GLY A 404 -13.68 -12.59 17.24
CA GLY A 404 -12.55 -11.75 16.84
C GLY A 404 -11.48 -11.66 17.92
N GLN A 405 -10.80 -10.51 17.98
CA GLN A 405 -9.62 -10.31 18.82
C GLN A 405 -9.91 -9.29 19.91
N GLU A 406 -9.35 -9.51 21.08
CA GLU A 406 -9.38 -8.54 22.18
C GLU A 406 -8.35 -7.43 21.94
N CYS A 407 -8.76 -6.20 22.21
CA CYS A 407 -7.84 -5.06 22.21
C CYS A 407 -8.01 -4.18 23.46
N HIS A 408 -9.05 -4.37 24.27
CA HIS A 408 -9.22 -3.65 25.52
C HIS A 408 -8.21 -4.19 26.55
N LEU A 409 -7.24 -3.35 26.93
CA LEU A 409 -6.09 -3.78 27.73
C LEU A 409 -6.49 -4.34 29.10
N ASP A 410 -7.61 -3.86 29.68
CA ASP A 410 -8.19 -4.35 30.94
C ASP A 410 -8.73 -5.78 30.84
N ARG A 411 -9.01 -6.26 29.62
CA ARG A 411 -9.57 -7.59 29.36
C ARG A 411 -8.54 -8.59 28.84
N ILE A 412 -7.42 -8.10 28.29
CA ILE A 412 -6.34 -8.96 27.79
C ILE A 412 -5.75 -9.77 28.97
N SER A 413 -5.71 -11.09 28.79
CA SER A 413 -5.11 -12.01 29.75
C SER A 413 -3.61 -12.21 29.47
N SER A 414 -2.82 -11.15 29.65
CA SER A 414 -1.36 -11.19 29.54
C SER A 414 -0.72 -10.48 30.74
N PRO A 415 0.13 -11.18 31.54
CA PRO A 415 0.86 -10.57 32.65
C PRO A 415 1.72 -9.38 32.21
N LEU A 416 2.40 -9.51 31.07
CA LEU A 416 3.23 -8.45 30.49
C LEU A 416 2.41 -7.19 30.18
N ILE A 417 1.27 -7.33 29.49
CA ILE A 417 0.40 -6.18 29.16
C ILE A 417 -0.13 -5.50 30.43
N ARG A 418 -0.56 -6.28 31.43
CA ARG A 418 -1.02 -5.74 32.72
C ARG A 418 0.10 -5.00 33.45
N SER A 419 1.32 -5.54 33.43
CA SER A 419 2.49 -4.89 34.02
C SER A 419 2.78 -3.54 33.35
N LEU A 420 2.84 -3.52 32.01
CA LEU A 420 3.07 -2.30 31.22
C LEU A 420 2.03 -1.20 31.51
N VAL A 421 0.75 -1.56 31.64
CA VAL A 421 -0.30 -0.60 32.03
C VAL A 421 -0.11 -0.12 33.46
N SER A 422 0.14 -1.03 34.41
CA SER A 422 0.31 -0.67 35.83
C SER A 422 1.51 0.24 36.09
N LYS A 423 2.56 0.12 35.27
CA LYS A 423 3.79 0.94 35.32
C LYS A 423 3.67 2.24 34.53
N GLY A 424 2.52 2.51 33.89
CA GLY A 424 2.31 3.69 33.06
C GLY A 424 3.13 3.72 31.77
N LEU A 425 3.64 2.56 31.31
CA LEU A 425 4.34 2.44 30.03
C LEU A 425 3.38 2.34 28.85
N PHE A 426 2.18 1.80 29.09
CA PHE A 426 1.04 1.80 28.17
C PHE A 426 -0.14 2.57 28.77
N THR A 427 -0.63 3.55 28.00
CA THR A 427 -1.87 4.27 28.30
C THR A 427 -3.00 3.65 27.49
N PRO A 428 -4.13 3.22 28.10
CA PRO A 428 -5.26 2.68 27.33
C PRO A 428 -5.94 3.75 26.46
N HIS A 429 -6.16 3.44 25.17
CA HIS A 429 -6.95 4.29 24.29
C HIS A 429 -8.47 4.12 24.55
N PRO A 430 -9.29 5.18 24.53
CA PRO A 430 -10.72 5.10 24.87
C PRO A 430 -11.59 4.17 24.00
N THR A 431 -11.13 3.85 22.79
CA THR A 431 -11.78 2.92 21.85
C THR A 431 -11.13 1.53 21.80
N GLY A 432 -10.23 1.26 22.76
CA GLY A 432 -9.46 0.03 22.91
C GLY A 432 -8.06 0.14 22.31
N GLY A 433 -7.13 -0.70 22.77
CA GLY A 433 -5.71 -0.62 22.42
C GLY A 433 -4.92 0.33 23.33
N VAL A 434 -3.68 0.59 22.96
CA VAL A 434 -2.75 1.55 23.55
C VAL A 434 -2.89 2.88 22.80
N ASP A 435 -2.90 3.97 23.55
CA ASP A 435 -2.78 5.32 23.01
C ASP A 435 -1.32 5.53 22.57
N VAL A 436 -1.13 5.58 21.26
CA VAL A 436 0.18 5.74 20.64
C VAL A 436 0.19 7.01 19.82
N ASP A 437 1.38 7.58 19.64
CA ASP A 437 1.60 8.61 18.62
C ASP A 437 1.21 8.05 17.23
N PHE A 438 0.37 8.80 16.52
CA PHE A 438 -0.21 8.36 15.25
C PHE A 438 0.87 8.05 14.21
N ASP A 439 1.95 8.84 14.18
CA ASP A 439 3.00 8.80 13.17
C ASP A 439 4.11 7.81 13.44
N THR A 440 4.51 7.70 14.70
CA THR A 440 5.69 6.95 15.11
C THR A 440 5.35 5.65 15.82
N PHE A 441 4.08 5.41 16.19
CA PHE A 441 3.63 4.25 16.98
C PHE A 441 4.25 4.19 18.38
N GLN A 442 4.80 5.31 18.87
CA GLN A 442 5.40 5.40 20.18
C GLN A 442 4.31 5.45 21.25
N ALA A 443 4.31 4.48 22.17
CA ALA A 443 3.40 4.43 23.32
C ALA A 443 3.95 5.24 24.52
N SER A 444 5.26 5.20 24.72
CA SER A 444 6.00 6.05 25.66
C SER A 444 7.44 6.21 25.15
N PRO A 445 8.25 7.16 25.64
CA PRO A 445 9.56 7.48 25.04
C PRO A 445 10.49 6.27 24.83
N GLY A 446 10.68 5.82 23.59
CA GLY A 446 11.49 4.64 23.26
C GLY A 446 10.76 3.27 23.34
N LEU A 447 9.49 3.23 23.75
CA LEU A 447 8.63 2.05 23.69
C LEU A 447 7.58 2.23 22.59
N TYR A 448 7.58 1.32 21.63
CA TYR A 448 6.70 1.32 20.46
C TYR A 448 5.80 0.09 20.51
N THR A 449 4.63 0.14 19.89
CA THR A 449 3.75 -1.02 19.76
C THR A 449 3.00 -1.00 18.44
N MET A 450 2.64 -2.16 17.90
CA MET A 450 1.93 -2.25 16.62
C MET A 450 0.89 -3.40 16.60
N GLY A 451 0.15 -3.49 15.50
CA GLY A 451 -0.88 -4.52 15.31
C GLY A 451 -2.12 -4.26 16.15
N THR A 452 -2.77 -5.30 16.66
CA THR A 452 -4.06 -5.19 17.37
C THR A 452 -4.03 -4.27 18.60
N LEU A 453 -2.85 -4.07 19.20
CA LEU A 453 -2.67 -3.13 20.29
C LEU A 453 -2.82 -1.66 19.86
N THR A 454 -2.71 -1.29 18.58
CA THR A 454 -2.89 0.11 18.12
C THR A 454 -4.24 0.37 17.47
N ARG A 455 -5.20 -0.56 17.62
CA ARG A 455 -6.54 -0.45 17.02
C ARG A 455 -7.27 0.84 17.42
N GLY A 456 -7.02 1.37 18.62
CA GLY A 456 -7.64 2.61 19.09
C GLY A 456 -7.27 3.82 18.25
N THR A 457 -5.98 3.95 17.93
CA THR A 457 -5.42 5.06 17.17
C THR A 457 -5.55 4.86 15.66
N HIS A 458 -5.36 3.64 15.16
CA HIS A 458 -5.28 3.39 13.71
C HIS A 458 -6.48 2.66 13.12
N PHE A 459 -7.33 2.02 13.94
CA PHE A 459 -8.50 1.21 13.55
C PHE A 459 -8.21 -0.01 12.66
N TYR A 460 -7.57 0.18 11.50
CA TYR A 460 -7.29 -0.82 10.50
C TYR A 460 -5.85 -1.35 10.62
N VAL A 461 -5.66 -2.37 11.47
CA VAL A 461 -4.31 -2.81 11.92
C VAL A 461 -3.94 -4.26 11.60
N SER A 462 -4.89 -5.07 11.11
CA SER A 462 -4.71 -6.51 10.97
C SER A 462 -4.37 -7.00 9.56
N ALA A 463 -4.54 -6.14 8.55
CA ALA A 463 -4.25 -6.49 7.16
C ALA A 463 -2.74 -6.38 6.91
N ILE A 464 -2.17 -7.30 6.12
CA ILE A 464 -0.71 -7.38 5.95
C ILE A 464 -0.12 -6.14 5.29
N ASP A 465 -0.83 -5.54 4.33
CA ASP A 465 -0.43 -4.28 3.70
C ASP A 465 -0.33 -3.14 4.72
N ARG A 466 -1.18 -3.15 5.77
CA ARG A 466 -1.08 -2.21 6.89
C ARG A 466 0.04 -2.57 7.84
N VAL A 467 0.23 -3.85 8.15
CA VAL A 467 1.37 -4.31 8.96
C VAL A 467 2.70 -3.85 8.35
N ALA A 468 2.87 -3.98 7.03
CA ALA A 468 4.04 -3.51 6.31
C ALA A 468 4.18 -1.97 6.41
N ALA A 469 3.09 -1.22 6.20
CA ALA A 469 3.08 0.24 6.32
C ALA A 469 3.43 0.73 7.74
N HIS A 470 2.89 0.07 8.77
CA HIS A 470 3.15 0.39 10.18
C HIS A 470 4.59 0.04 10.57
N ALA A 471 5.09 -1.10 10.09
CA ALA A 471 6.47 -1.49 10.28
C ALA A 471 7.46 -0.49 9.67
N ALA A 472 7.16 0.05 8.48
CA ALA A 472 7.96 1.11 7.87
C ALA A 472 8.01 2.38 8.75
N ARG A 473 6.86 2.83 9.28
CA ARG A 473 6.78 4.00 10.18
C ARG A 473 7.51 3.77 11.51
N VAL A 474 7.37 2.59 12.11
CA VAL A 474 8.13 2.19 13.30
C VAL A 474 9.64 2.20 13.02
N ALA A 475 10.06 1.65 11.86
CA ALA A 475 11.46 1.65 11.47
C ALA A 475 12.00 3.07 11.22
N ASP A 476 11.21 3.97 10.62
CA ASP A 476 11.55 5.40 10.49
C ASP A 476 11.79 6.03 11.87
N ALA A 477 10.87 5.81 12.82
CA ALA A 477 11.01 6.33 14.18
C ALA A 477 12.22 5.75 14.93
N LEU A 478 12.50 4.46 14.77
CA LEU A 478 13.69 3.80 15.33
C LEU A 478 14.99 4.24 14.64
N ALA A 479 14.94 4.62 13.36
CA ALA A 479 16.06 5.23 12.64
C ALA A 479 16.20 6.72 12.94
N GLN A 480 15.28 7.31 13.72
CA GLN A 480 15.19 8.75 13.97
C GLN A 480 15.03 9.56 12.68
N ASP A 481 14.40 8.98 11.67
CA ASP A 481 13.98 9.71 10.49
C ASP A 481 12.68 10.47 10.83
N PRO A 482 12.50 11.71 10.34
CA PRO A 482 11.23 12.41 10.51
C PRO A 482 10.08 11.60 9.86
N PRO A 483 8.87 11.64 10.43
CA PRO A 483 7.71 11.00 9.81
C PRO A 483 7.47 11.52 8.39
N ALA A 484 7.22 10.59 7.47
CA ALA A 484 6.80 10.93 6.11
C ALA A 484 5.29 11.19 6.06
N ARG A 485 4.88 12.29 5.44
CA ARG A 485 3.48 12.59 5.14
C ARG A 485 3.12 12.20 3.71
N SER A 486 1.87 11.79 3.51
CA SER A 486 1.31 11.64 2.15
C SER A 486 1.30 13.01 1.46
N LEU A 487 1.74 13.04 0.21
CA LEU A 487 1.81 14.25 -0.61
C LEU A 487 0.85 14.12 -1.78
N HIS A 488 0.17 15.21 -2.12
CA HIS A 488 -0.56 15.34 -3.37
C HIS A 488 0.37 15.98 -4.42
N VAL A 489 0.71 15.22 -5.46
CA VAL A 489 1.74 15.55 -6.43
C VAL A 489 1.09 15.93 -7.77
N ALA A 490 1.19 17.19 -8.18
CA ALA A 490 0.75 17.61 -9.50
C ALA A 490 1.80 17.25 -10.56
N ILE A 491 1.41 16.53 -11.60
CA ILE A 491 2.27 16.16 -12.73
C ILE A 491 1.83 16.97 -13.95
N PHE A 492 2.65 17.94 -14.36
CA PHE A 492 2.46 18.76 -15.56
C PHE A 492 3.09 18.06 -16.75
N LEU A 493 2.25 17.42 -17.55
CA LEU A 493 2.67 16.48 -18.56
C LEU A 493 2.66 17.10 -19.97
N GLY A 494 3.83 17.12 -20.62
CA GLY A 494 3.98 17.44 -22.05
C GLY A 494 3.34 16.41 -22.96
N SER A 495 3.18 16.77 -24.24
CA SER A 495 2.48 15.92 -25.23
C SER A 495 3.36 14.83 -25.87
N ASP A 496 4.66 14.78 -25.53
CA ASP A 496 5.63 13.88 -26.15
C ASP A 496 5.67 12.46 -25.55
N PHE A 497 6.22 11.52 -26.32
CA PHE A 497 6.29 10.12 -25.90
C PHE A 497 7.23 9.85 -24.72
N LEU A 498 8.32 10.62 -24.54
CA LEU A 498 9.24 10.43 -23.42
C LEU A 498 8.57 10.79 -22.09
N SER A 499 7.83 11.90 -22.07
CA SER A 499 7.02 12.30 -20.90
C SER A 499 5.98 11.23 -20.54
N THR A 500 5.35 10.59 -21.54
CA THR A 500 4.39 9.49 -21.35
C THR A 500 5.06 8.25 -20.73
N ILE A 501 6.28 7.92 -21.17
CA ILE A 501 7.06 6.81 -20.61
C ILE A 501 7.40 7.08 -19.13
N ILE A 502 7.92 8.28 -18.82
CA ILE A 502 8.28 8.66 -17.44
C ILE A 502 7.07 8.60 -16.52
N VAL A 503 5.92 9.19 -16.91
CA VAL A 503 4.73 9.18 -16.03
C VAL A 503 4.16 7.78 -15.84
N SER A 504 4.27 6.89 -16.84
CA SER A 504 3.88 5.48 -16.72
C SER A 504 4.68 4.72 -15.67
N GLU A 505 5.94 5.10 -15.43
CA GLU A 505 6.78 4.50 -14.39
C GLU A 505 6.68 5.22 -13.04
N LEU A 506 6.51 6.54 -13.06
CA LEU A 506 6.48 7.40 -11.88
C LEU A 506 5.19 7.18 -11.05
N VAL A 507 4.03 7.16 -11.70
CA VAL A 507 2.71 7.03 -11.03
C VAL A 507 2.62 5.82 -10.11
N PRO A 508 2.89 4.58 -10.55
CA PRO A 508 2.77 3.41 -9.67
C PRO A 508 3.72 3.48 -8.48
N LYS A 509 4.92 4.05 -8.63
CA LYS A 509 5.90 4.20 -7.55
C LYS A 509 5.49 5.28 -6.55
N LEU A 510 4.93 6.40 -7.00
CA LEU A 510 4.33 7.41 -6.09
C LEU A 510 3.21 6.79 -5.25
N LEU A 511 2.32 6.03 -5.89
CA LEU A 511 1.22 5.36 -5.19
C LEU A 511 1.70 4.29 -4.21
N SER A 512 2.78 3.54 -4.52
CA SER A 512 3.34 2.55 -3.60
C SER A 512 4.08 3.17 -2.42
N GLN A 513 4.56 4.41 -2.55
CA GLN A 513 5.10 5.22 -1.45
C GLN A 513 4.01 5.97 -0.66
N GLY A 514 2.74 5.85 -1.05
CA GLY A 514 1.61 6.48 -0.37
C GLY A 514 1.33 7.93 -0.78
N HIS A 515 1.92 8.42 -1.87
CA HIS A 515 1.63 9.73 -2.47
C HIS A 515 0.48 9.64 -3.49
N MET A 516 -0.25 10.73 -3.70
CA MET A 516 -1.39 10.81 -4.61
C MET A 516 -1.06 11.70 -5.82
N PRO A 517 -0.84 11.15 -7.02
CA PRO A 517 -0.59 11.94 -8.23
C PRO A 517 -1.88 12.52 -8.85
N PHE A 518 -1.78 13.74 -9.37
CA PHE A 518 -2.81 14.48 -10.12
C PHE A 518 -2.22 14.91 -11.47
N ILE A 519 -2.82 14.51 -12.60
CA ILE A 519 -2.22 14.75 -13.92
C ILE A 519 -2.88 15.96 -14.59
N PHE A 520 -2.04 16.91 -15.04
CA PHE A 520 -2.43 18.08 -15.81
C PHE A 520 -1.79 18.00 -17.20
N LEU A 521 -2.60 17.81 -18.23
CA LEU A 521 -2.13 17.78 -19.61
C LEU A 521 -1.83 19.19 -20.07
N CYS A 522 -0.58 19.41 -20.46
CA CYS A 522 -0.08 20.69 -20.93
C CYS A 522 -0.07 20.65 -22.46
N PRO A 523 -0.95 21.40 -23.15
CA PRO A 523 -0.93 21.48 -24.60
C PRO A 523 0.40 22.07 -25.05
N ASP A 524 0.90 21.61 -26.20
CA ASP A 524 1.98 22.32 -26.86
C ASP A 524 1.45 23.70 -27.32
N GLU A 525 1.97 24.78 -26.72
CA GLU A 525 1.52 26.17 -26.95
C GLU A 525 1.81 26.68 -28.37
N ARG A 526 2.39 25.84 -29.22
CA ARG A 526 2.73 26.06 -30.64
C ARG A 526 1.52 26.20 -31.57
N ARG A 527 0.29 26.04 -31.06
CA ARG A 527 -0.96 26.11 -31.85
C ARG A 527 -1.28 27.50 -32.44
N SER A 528 -0.51 28.54 -32.14
CA SER A 528 -0.71 29.87 -32.74
C SER A 528 -0.24 29.96 -34.20
N GLU A 529 0.70 29.12 -34.65
CA GLU A 529 1.10 29.03 -36.07
C GLU A 529 0.67 27.69 -36.70
N PRO A 530 0.12 27.69 -37.93
CA PRO A 530 -0.17 26.45 -38.64
C PRO A 530 1.13 25.64 -38.82
N VAL A 531 1.16 24.37 -38.41
CA VAL A 531 2.32 23.46 -38.51
C VAL A 531 3.00 23.52 -39.88
N LYS A 532 2.23 23.72 -40.96
CA LYS A 532 2.73 23.91 -42.34
C LYS A 532 3.71 25.08 -42.53
N ARG A 533 3.75 26.06 -41.63
CA ARG A 533 4.65 27.23 -41.67
C ARG A 533 5.97 27.01 -40.92
N LEU A 534 6.11 25.92 -40.16
CA LEU A 534 7.33 25.60 -39.42
C LEU A 534 8.44 25.07 -40.35
N PRO A 535 9.74 25.32 -40.03
CA PRO A 535 10.87 24.69 -40.70
C PRO A 535 10.76 23.15 -40.71
N LEU A 536 11.29 22.49 -41.75
CA LEU A 536 11.15 21.04 -41.93
C LEU A 536 11.60 20.23 -40.70
N GLY A 537 12.77 20.53 -40.14
CA GLY A 537 13.27 19.81 -38.95
C GLY A 537 12.38 19.98 -37.70
N ARG A 538 11.68 21.12 -37.56
CA ARG A 538 10.69 21.30 -36.47
C ARG A 538 9.42 20.49 -36.73
N ARG A 539 8.93 20.47 -37.98
CA ARG A 539 7.78 19.62 -38.37
C ARG A 539 8.09 18.14 -38.18
N GLU A 540 9.32 17.72 -38.48
CA GLU A 540 9.81 16.36 -38.26
C GLU A 540 9.84 16.01 -36.77
N SER A 541 10.37 16.91 -35.92
CA SER A 541 10.40 16.69 -34.47
C SER A 541 8.99 16.56 -33.88
N GLU A 542 8.07 17.44 -34.27
CA GLU A 542 6.66 17.37 -33.85
C GLU A 542 6.01 16.05 -34.29
N PHE A 543 6.20 15.67 -35.55
CA PHE A 543 5.67 14.43 -36.10
C PHE A 543 6.20 13.21 -35.35
N LEU A 544 7.52 13.11 -35.17
CA LEU A 544 8.17 11.96 -34.55
C LEU A 544 7.85 11.88 -33.05
N GLU A 545 7.97 12.97 -32.29
CA GLU A 545 7.87 12.91 -30.84
C GLU A 545 6.43 12.96 -30.29
N VAL A 546 5.50 13.55 -31.04
CA VAL A 546 4.13 13.81 -30.57
C VAL A 546 3.11 13.07 -31.44
N GLU A 547 3.12 13.31 -32.75
CA GLU A 547 2.08 12.76 -33.66
C GLU A 547 2.15 11.24 -33.77
N LEU A 548 3.35 10.62 -33.80
CA LEU A 548 3.48 9.17 -33.86
C LEU A 548 2.78 8.46 -32.70
N LEU A 549 3.01 8.91 -31.46
CA LEU A 549 2.33 8.32 -30.30
C LEU A 549 0.82 8.57 -30.37
N ARG A 550 0.42 9.82 -30.61
CA ARG A 550 -0.98 10.26 -30.54
C ARG A 550 -1.85 9.67 -31.63
N ASP A 551 -1.40 9.76 -32.89
CA ASP A 551 -2.22 9.54 -34.08
C ASP A 551 -2.03 8.15 -34.68
N TYR A 552 -0.99 7.41 -34.28
CA TYR A 552 -0.66 6.10 -34.85
C TYR A 552 -0.53 4.99 -33.79
N VAL A 553 0.28 5.18 -32.73
CA VAL A 553 0.45 4.16 -31.69
C VAL A 553 -0.83 3.99 -30.86
N ARG A 554 -1.43 5.08 -30.35
CA ARG A 554 -2.66 4.98 -29.54
C ARG A 554 -3.82 4.29 -30.31
N PRO A 555 -4.13 4.65 -31.57
CA PRO A 555 -5.13 3.91 -32.35
C PRO A 555 -4.75 2.45 -32.61
N PHE A 556 -3.47 2.15 -32.85
CA PHE A 556 -3.00 0.78 -32.99
C PHE A 556 -3.32 -0.04 -31.72
N LEU A 557 -3.03 0.49 -30.53
CA LEU A 557 -3.33 -0.17 -29.25
C LEU A 557 -4.83 -0.37 -29.01
N GLN A 558 -5.66 0.57 -29.43
CA GLN A 558 -7.11 0.43 -29.34
C GLN A 558 -7.64 -0.71 -30.22
N SER A 559 -7.01 -0.96 -31.38
CA SER A 559 -7.44 -2.02 -32.32
C SER A 559 -6.86 -3.40 -32.02
N GLN A 560 -5.62 -3.48 -31.54
CA GLN A 560 -4.89 -4.74 -31.32
C GLN A 560 -4.90 -5.22 -29.86
N GLY A 561 -5.43 -4.40 -28.94
CA GLY A 561 -5.39 -4.62 -27.50
C GLY A 561 -4.08 -4.15 -26.87
N SER A 562 -4.14 -3.83 -25.57
CA SER A 562 -3.06 -3.14 -24.85
C SER A 562 -2.63 -3.84 -23.55
N LYS A 563 -3.04 -5.10 -23.36
CA LYS A 563 -2.64 -5.88 -22.19
C LYS A 563 -1.18 -6.30 -22.29
N GLY A 564 -0.43 -6.10 -21.21
CA GLY A 564 0.96 -6.54 -21.09
C GLY A 564 1.97 -5.66 -21.84
N THR A 565 1.58 -4.44 -22.25
CA THR A 565 2.54 -3.43 -22.70
C THR A 565 3.47 -3.05 -21.55
N LYS A 566 4.71 -2.65 -21.87
CA LYS A 566 5.69 -2.25 -20.87
C LYS A 566 5.28 -0.94 -20.19
N HIS A 567 4.83 0.03 -21.00
CA HIS A 567 4.32 1.31 -20.54
C HIS A 567 2.85 1.48 -20.92
N MET A 568 2.14 2.28 -20.12
CA MET A 568 0.72 2.61 -20.27
C MET A 568 0.55 3.98 -20.93
N THR A 569 -0.48 4.14 -21.75
CA THR A 569 -0.93 5.47 -22.18
C THR A 569 -1.57 6.22 -21.02
N ILE A 570 -1.75 7.54 -21.15
CA ILE A 570 -2.34 8.37 -20.08
C ILE A 570 -3.76 7.94 -19.73
N GLU A 571 -4.56 7.54 -20.72
CA GLU A 571 -5.91 7.03 -20.51
C GLU A 571 -5.90 5.72 -19.72
N GLN A 572 -4.93 4.84 -19.99
CA GLN A 572 -4.74 3.60 -19.24
C GLN A 572 -4.24 3.86 -17.82
N ILE A 573 -3.32 4.80 -17.61
CA ILE A 573 -2.86 5.21 -16.28
C ILE A 573 -4.05 5.73 -15.47
N LYS A 574 -4.85 6.63 -16.05
CA LYS A 574 -6.05 7.19 -15.42
C LYS A 574 -7.02 6.08 -15.00
N SER A 575 -7.37 5.18 -15.91
CA SER A 575 -8.35 4.12 -15.63
C SER A 575 -7.83 3.09 -14.64
N THR A 576 -6.54 2.73 -14.71
CA THR A 576 -5.91 1.72 -13.84
C THR A 576 -5.75 2.21 -12.41
N TYR A 577 -5.36 3.47 -12.23
CA TYR A 577 -5.00 4.01 -10.91
C TYR A 577 -6.03 4.98 -10.33
N GLY A 578 -7.05 5.36 -11.08
CA GLY A 578 -8.13 6.22 -10.59
C GLY A 578 -7.72 7.66 -10.38
N LEU A 579 -6.93 8.21 -11.30
CA LEU A 579 -6.31 9.52 -11.12
C LEU A 579 -7.21 10.66 -11.62
N PHE A 580 -7.00 11.83 -11.01
CA PHE A 580 -7.45 13.09 -11.59
C PHE A 580 -6.69 13.37 -12.89
N LEU A 581 -7.41 13.83 -13.92
CA LEU A 581 -6.86 14.22 -15.21
C LEU A 581 -7.59 15.47 -15.72
N GLN A 582 -6.85 16.55 -15.96
CA GLN A 582 -7.39 17.81 -16.51
C GLN A 582 -6.53 18.30 -17.67
N ASP A 583 -7.16 18.87 -18.71
CA ASP A 583 -6.49 19.53 -19.83
C ASP A 583 -6.40 21.04 -19.55
N LEU A 584 -5.18 21.61 -19.61
CA LEU A 584 -4.96 23.03 -19.33
C LEU A 584 -5.31 23.96 -20.49
N SER A 585 -5.55 23.46 -21.70
CA SER A 585 -5.97 24.32 -22.83
C SER A 585 -7.31 25.01 -22.60
N SER A 586 -8.14 24.46 -21.72
CA SER A 586 -9.52 24.89 -21.48
C SER A 586 -9.70 25.73 -20.21
N VAL A 587 -8.61 26.06 -19.49
CA VAL A 587 -8.66 26.66 -18.15
C VAL A 587 -7.82 27.94 -18.10
N ASP A 588 -8.35 28.99 -17.49
CA ASP A 588 -7.60 30.21 -17.19
C ASP A 588 -6.70 30.05 -15.94
N ASP A 589 -5.79 31.01 -15.74
CA ASP A 589 -4.77 30.94 -14.68
C ASP A 589 -5.38 30.95 -13.25
N GLU A 590 -6.53 31.60 -13.05
CA GLU A 590 -7.21 31.70 -11.74
C GLU A 590 -7.91 30.39 -11.40
N THR A 591 -8.73 29.88 -12.33
CA THR A 591 -9.41 28.59 -12.21
C THR A 591 -8.43 27.43 -11.99
N PHE A 592 -7.26 27.49 -12.64
CA PHE A 592 -6.19 26.51 -12.45
C PHE A 592 -5.60 26.57 -11.04
N SER A 593 -5.29 27.77 -10.54
CA SER A 593 -4.76 27.95 -9.18
C SER A 593 -5.75 27.45 -8.12
N ASP A 594 -7.04 27.69 -8.33
CA ASP A 594 -8.09 27.19 -7.43
C ASP A 594 -8.25 25.68 -7.49
N THR A 595 -8.04 25.07 -8.67
CA THR A 595 -8.00 23.60 -8.80
C THR A 595 -6.85 23.00 -7.99
N LEU A 596 -5.65 23.58 -8.04
CA LEU A 596 -4.51 23.11 -7.25
C LEU A 596 -4.77 23.24 -5.73
N LYS A 597 -5.42 24.33 -5.29
CA LYS A 597 -5.82 24.50 -3.88
C LYS A 597 -6.87 23.48 -3.46
N HIS A 598 -7.92 23.31 -4.26
CA HIS A 598 -9.00 22.37 -3.98
C HIS A 598 -8.50 20.92 -3.83
N HIS A 599 -7.47 20.56 -4.60
CA HIS A 599 -6.84 19.25 -4.51
C HIS A 599 -5.67 19.18 -3.53
N PHE A 600 -5.43 20.20 -2.70
CA PHE A 600 -4.39 20.23 -1.67
C PHE A 600 -2.99 19.89 -2.21
N ILE A 601 -2.66 20.39 -3.42
CA ILE A 601 -1.41 20.05 -4.08
C ILE A 601 -0.20 20.57 -3.28
N ASP A 602 0.68 19.65 -2.88
CA ASP A 602 1.86 19.93 -2.08
C ASP A 602 3.10 20.27 -2.93
N VAL A 603 3.24 19.61 -4.08
CA VAL A 603 4.44 19.67 -4.93
C VAL A 603 4.09 19.46 -6.40
N GLY A 604 4.81 20.14 -7.29
CA GLY A 604 4.68 20.02 -8.73
C GLY A 604 5.85 19.25 -9.34
N VAL A 605 5.58 18.45 -10.36
CA VAL A 605 6.56 17.80 -11.23
C VAL A 605 6.25 18.20 -12.67
N SER A 606 7.17 18.88 -13.34
CA SER A 606 7.07 19.19 -14.76
C SER A 606 7.82 18.17 -15.59
N LEU A 607 7.14 17.61 -16.58
CA LEU A 607 7.68 16.68 -17.56
C LEU A 607 7.52 17.31 -18.94
N ARG A 608 8.54 18.08 -19.38
CA ARG A 608 8.57 18.79 -20.68
C ARG A 608 7.29 19.59 -20.99
N CYS A 609 6.68 20.25 -20.01
CA CYS A 609 5.49 21.06 -20.26
C CYS A 609 5.84 22.38 -20.99
N GLY A 610 4.87 22.94 -21.73
CA GLY A 610 5.03 24.22 -22.43
C GLY A 610 5.30 25.41 -21.51
N ASP A 611 5.83 26.49 -22.07
CA ASP A 611 6.34 27.63 -21.32
C ASP A 611 5.32 28.32 -20.43
N ARG A 612 4.10 28.59 -20.91
CA ARG A 612 3.08 29.23 -20.08
C ARG A 612 2.60 28.29 -18.98
N ALA A 613 2.34 27.00 -19.25
CA ALA A 613 1.99 26.04 -18.21
C ALA A 613 3.04 25.98 -17.09
N ARG A 614 4.33 25.93 -17.46
CA ARG A 614 5.46 25.97 -16.53
C ARG A 614 5.49 27.25 -15.71
N LYS A 615 5.29 28.41 -16.34
CA LYS A 615 5.25 29.73 -15.67
C LYS A 615 4.07 29.87 -14.71
N ILE A 616 2.89 29.35 -15.07
CA ILE A 616 1.72 29.36 -14.19
C ILE A 616 1.99 28.47 -12.96
N ALA A 617 2.48 27.25 -13.17
CA ALA A 617 2.85 26.35 -12.07
C ALA A 617 3.92 26.96 -11.16
N ALA A 618 5.00 27.53 -11.73
CA ALA A 618 6.08 28.15 -10.96
C ALA A 618 5.58 29.31 -10.07
N ARG A 619 4.66 30.15 -10.58
CA ARG A 619 4.02 31.22 -9.78
C ARG A 619 3.21 30.65 -8.61
N TYR A 620 2.40 29.62 -8.85
CA TYR A 620 1.61 28.97 -7.80
C TYR A 620 2.51 28.44 -6.68
N PHE A 621 3.50 27.60 -7.02
CA PHE A 621 4.37 26.99 -6.01
C PHE A 621 5.25 28.01 -5.29
N SER A 622 5.69 29.08 -5.95
CA SER A 622 6.40 30.18 -5.28
C SER A 622 5.51 30.87 -4.24
N SER A 623 4.26 31.17 -4.59
CA SER A 623 3.31 31.82 -3.67
C SER A 623 2.87 30.92 -2.50
N ALA A 624 2.81 29.60 -2.73
CA ALA A 624 2.40 28.61 -1.75
C ALA A 624 3.56 28.09 -0.88
N SER A 625 4.78 28.63 -1.04
CA SER A 625 6.00 28.09 -0.42
C SER A 625 6.25 26.60 -0.73
N GLY A 626 5.84 26.16 -1.92
CA GLY A 626 6.02 24.80 -2.44
C GLY A 626 7.15 24.72 -3.47
N TYR A 627 7.32 23.53 -4.05
CA TYR A 627 8.40 23.26 -5.01
C TYR A 627 7.83 22.78 -6.35
N LEU A 628 8.45 23.22 -7.46
CA LEU A 628 8.23 22.68 -8.79
C LEU A 628 9.51 22.01 -9.29
N LEU A 629 9.48 20.67 -9.39
CA LEU A 629 10.55 19.83 -9.89
C LEU A 629 10.44 19.73 -11.42
N ASP A 630 11.34 20.36 -12.17
CA ASP A 630 11.36 20.35 -13.64
C ASP A 630 12.34 19.30 -14.15
N LEU A 631 11.82 18.15 -14.60
CA LEU A 631 12.60 17.06 -15.16
C LEU A 631 12.62 17.16 -16.69
N TYR A 632 13.81 17.29 -17.27
CA TYR A 632 13.99 17.47 -18.71
C TYR A 632 15.12 16.60 -19.28
N PRO A 633 14.99 16.13 -20.53
CA PRO A 633 16.04 15.37 -21.18
C PRO A 633 17.22 16.27 -21.55
N THR A 634 18.43 15.74 -21.45
CA THR A 634 19.68 16.33 -21.93
C THR A 634 20.35 15.38 -22.92
N PHE A 635 21.08 15.94 -23.89
CA PHE A 635 21.73 15.16 -24.94
C PHE A 635 23.22 15.46 -24.99
N GLN A 636 24.04 14.44 -24.75
CA GLN A 636 25.49 14.55 -24.92
C GLN A 636 25.90 14.11 -26.32
N ARG A 637 26.72 14.94 -26.99
CA ARG A 637 27.35 14.59 -28.27
C ARG A 637 28.77 14.10 -28.01
N ALA A 638 28.99 12.79 -28.09
CA ALA A 638 30.35 12.24 -28.08
C ALA A 638 31.02 12.43 -29.44
N SER A 639 32.20 13.07 -29.47
CA SER A 639 33.08 13.09 -30.64
C SER A 639 33.86 11.78 -30.68
N SER A 640 33.46 10.83 -31.54
CA SER A 640 34.31 9.67 -31.83
C SER A 640 35.31 10.01 -32.94
N GLU A 641 36.56 9.53 -32.82
CA GLU A 641 37.61 9.66 -33.85
C GLU A 641 37.25 8.96 -35.18
N ARG A 642 36.09 8.29 -35.28
CA ARG A 642 35.62 7.53 -36.46
C ARG A 642 34.30 8.02 -37.06
N GLY A 643 33.91 9.27 -36.84
CA GLY A 643 32.91 9.94 -37.67
C GLY A 643 31.44 9.54 -37.47
N SER A 644 31.12 8.59 -36.58
CA SER A 644 29.74 8.37 -36.13
C SER A 644 29.46 9.19 -34.87
N LYS A 645 28.52 10.14 -35.00
CA LYS A 645 28.00 10.94 -33.89
C LYS A 645 26.79 10.20 -33.32
N LYS A 646 26.93 9.51 -32.19
CA LYS A 646 25.78 8.95 -31.45
C LYS A 646 25.44 9.92 -30.32
N ALA A 647 24.21 10.44 -30.30
CA ALA A 647 23.72 11.24 -29.17
C ALA A 647 23.27 10.29 -28.06
N THR A 648 23.70 10.52 -26.83
CA THR A 648 23.24 9.78 -25.65
C THR A 648 22.14 10.58 -24.97
N LEU A 649 20.99 9.95 -24.69
CA LEU A 649 19.90 10.53 -23.91
C LEU A 649 20.22 10.41 -22.42
N SER A 650 20.09 11.53 -21.71
CA SER A 650 20.20 11.63 -20.25
C SER A 650 19.04 12.48 -19.71
N TYR A 651 18.83 12.52 -18.40
CA TYR A 651 17.86 13.42 -17.77
C TYR A 651 18.56 14.31 -16.74
N SER A 652 18.01 15.52 -16.55
CA SER A 652 18.41 16.44 -15.50
C SER A 652 17.15 17.01 -14.86
N MET A 653 17.24 17.41 -13.60
CA MET A 653 16.13 17.99 -12.85
C MET A 653 16.56 19.35 -12.32
N ALA A 654 15.68 20.34 -12.42
CA ALA A 654 15.86 21.65 -11.80
C ALA A 654 14.70 21.91 -10.83
N ILE A 655 14.93 22.78 -9.84
CA ILE A 655 13.88 23.24 -8.93
C ILE A 655 13.56 24.68 -9.31
N LEU A 656 12.32 24.93 -9.74
CA LEU A 656 11.89 26.25 -10.18
C LEU A 656 11.26 27.02 -9.02
N GLY A 657 11.71 28.25 -8.79
CA GLY A 657 11.12 29.24 -7.90
C GLY A 657 11.26 30.64 -8.51
N GLU A 658 10.39 31.58 -8.13
CA GLU A 658 10.59 32.99 -8.49
C GLU A 658 11.82 33.54 -7.76
N ALA A 659 12.78 34.02 -8.53
CA ALA A 659 13.56 35.16 -8.08
C ALA A 659 12.91 36.43 -8.63
N GLU A 660 12.93 37.49 -7.83
CA GLU A 660 12.47 38.81 -8.22
C GLU A 660 13.23 39.31 -9.47
N GLY A 661 12.67 39.11 -10.66
CA GLY A 661 13.24 39.58 -11.93
C GLY A 661 12.53 39.02 -13.17
N PRO A 662 12.74 39.60 -14.37
CA PRO A 662 12.28 38.98 -15.61
C PRO A 662 12.84 37.55 -15.70
N ILE A 663 12.03 36.63 -16.24
CA ILE A 663 12.13 35.15 -16.27
C ILE A 663 13.48 34.56 -16.76
N ASP A 664 14.47 35.39 -17.04
CA ASP A 664 15.80 35.02 -17.54
C ASP A 664 16.94 35.27 -16.52
N SER A 665 16.64 35.64 -15.26
CA SER A 665 17.67 36.21 -14.36
C SER A 665 17.97 35.50 -13.04
N SER A 666 17.31 34.39 -12.69
CA SER A 666 17.98 33.34 -11.89
C SER A 666 17.16 32.06 -11.83
N GLU A 667 17.40 31.16 -12.78
CA GLU A 667 17.22 29.73 -12.54
C GLU A 667 18.28 29.31 -11.52
N THR A 668 17.88 28.93 -10.31
CA THR A 668 18.83 28.32 -9.39
C THR A 668 18.91 26.84 -9.73
N HIS A 669 19.85 26.48 -10.62
CA HIS A 669 20.11 25.09 -10.96
C HIS A 669 20.67 24.37 -9.74
N TYR A 670 19.84 23.52 -9.12
CA TYR A 670 20.30 22.51 -8.20
C TYR A 670 20.27 21.18 -8.96
N GLU A 671 21.44 20.55 -9.04
CA GLU A 671 21.70 19.18 -9.49
C GLU A 671 21.73 18.90 -11.00
N SER A 672 22.95 18.67 -11.50
CA SER A 672 23.19 17.80 -12.65
C SER A 672 23.70 16.46 -12.13
N VAL A 673 22.93 15.38 -12.28
CA VAL A 673 23.49 14.03 -12.23
C VAL A 673 24.02 13.73 -13.63
N ASP A 674 25.34 13.82 -13.79
CA ASP A 674 26.00 13.53 -15.06
C ASP A 674 26.12 12.00 -15.21
N LEU A 675 25.31 11.43 -16.10
CA LEU A 675 25.27 9.98 -16.34
C LEU A 675 26.04 9.67 -17.63
N SER A 676 27.33 9.38 -17.49
CA SER A 676 28.14 8.83 -18.58
C SER A 676 27.76 7.35 -18.80
N PRO A 677 27.59 6.89 -20.04
CA PRO A 677 27.22 5.52 -20.35
C PRO A 677 28.44 4.59 -20.23
N ASP A 678 28.89 4.33 -19.01
CA ASP A 678 29.81 3.22 -18.69
C ASP A 678 29.15 2.13 -17.82
N VAL A 679 27.86 2.28 -17.48
CA VAL A 679 27.06 1.18 -16.94
C VAL A 679 26.42 0.44 -18.11
N ALA A 680 27.09 -0.65 -18.51
CA ALA A 680 26.75 -1.53 -19.62
C ALA A 680 25.24 -1.67 -19.95
N GLY A 681 24.83 -1.10 -21.09
CA GLY A 681 23.99 -1.81 -22.06
C GLY A 681 22.51 -2.04 -21.77
N ASN A 682 21.80 -1.18 -21.03
CA ASN A 682 20.34 -1.30 -20.92
C ASN A 682 19.66 0.08 -20.96
N GLU A 683 18.93 0.40 -22.03
CA GLU A 683 18.12 1.63 -22.16
C GLU A 683 17.06 1.75 -21.03
N ASP A 684 16.65 0.61 -20.47
CA ASP A 684 15.80 0.47 -19.28
C ASP A 684 16.35 1.18 -18.04
N SER A 685 17.65 1.47 -18.01
CA SER A 685 18.27 2.19 -16.90
C SER A 685 17.98 3.69 -16.91
N VAL A 686 17.71 4.33 -18.06
CA VAL A 686 17.67 5.80 -18.15
C VAL A 686 16.35 6.37 -17.61
N TYR A 687 15.21 5.80 -18.00
CA TYR A 687 13.90 6.24 -17.50
C TYR A 687 13.72 5.93 -16.01
N ASP A 688 14.16 4.74 -15.58
CA ASP A 688 14.11 4.35 -14.17
C ASP A 688 14.93 5.33 -13.31
N GLN A 689 16.16 5.66 -13.73
CA GLN A 689 17.00 6.65 -13.04
C GLN A 689 16.34 8.03 -12.96
N ALA A 690 15.76 8.52 -14.06
CA ALA A 690 15.05 9.80 -14.08
C ALA A 690 13.86 9.80 -13.10
N VAL A 691 13.12 8.70 -13.03
CA VAL A 691 12.05 8.50 -12.06
C VAL A 691 12.58 8.46 -10.63
N GLN A 692 13.73 7.79 -10.37
CA GLN A 692 14.34 7.76 -9.04
C GLN A 692 14.76 9.16 -8.57
N MET A 693 15.26 10.03 -9.44
CA MET A 693 15.59 11.42 -9.08
C MET A 693 14.36 12.17 -8.51
N VAL A 694 13.21 12.04 -9.19
CA VAL A 694 11.95 12.64 -8.72
C VAL A 694 11.53 12.02 -7.38
N LEU A 695 11.54 10.68 -7.27
CA LEU A 695 11.12 9.99 -6.05
C LEU A 695 11.99 10.35 -4.84
N GLN A 696 13.31 10.50 -5.01
CA GLN A 696 14.20 10.94 -3.93
C GLN A 696 13.86 12.34 -3.42
N SER A 697 13.55 13.27 -4.33
CA SER A 697 13.11 14.61 -3.95
C SER A 697 11.75 14.59 -3.25
N ILE A 698 10.78 13.83 -3.76
CA ILE A 698 9.46 13.64 -3.14
C ILE A 698 9.60 13.04 -1.74
N GLU A 699 10.48 12.05 -1.56
CA GLU A 699 10.76 11.39 -0.28
C GLU A 699 11.44 12.32 0.75
N SER A 700 12.26 13.26 0.28
CA SER A 700 12.83 14.31 1.13
C SER A 700 11.75 15.31 1.57
N LEU A 701 10.96 15.80 0.61
CA LEU A 701 9.86 16.74 0.85
C LEU A 701 8.77 16.17 1.76
N SER A 702 8.47 14.87 1.63
CA SER A 702 7.48 14.19 2.47
C SER A 702 7.85 14.20 3.95
N ARG A 703 9.14 14.37 4.27
CA ARG A 703 9.67 14.47 5.63
C ARG A 703 9.92 15.89 6.11
N GLY A 704 9.37 16.89 5.41
CA GLY A 704 9.54 18.30 5.76
C GLY A 704 10.97 18.82 5.55
N ARG A 705 11.80 18.09 4.79
CA ARG A 705 13.11 18.57 4.33
C ARG A 705 12.94 19.28 2.99
N GLY A 706 13.96 20.02 2.55
CA GLY A 706 14.00 20.53 1.18
C GLY A 706 14.13 19.40 0.15
N PRO A 707 14.03 19.71 -1.16
CA PRO A 707 14.33 18.74 -2.23
C PRO A 707 15.70 18.10 -2.01
N ALA A 708 15.87 16.84 -2.42
CA ALA A 708 17.14 16.16 -2.27
C ALA A 708 18.23 16.94 -3.02
N THR A 709 19.36 17.21 -2.35
CA THR A 709 20.57 17.72 -2.98
C THR A 709 21.70 16.75 -2.66
N SER A 710 22.19 16.06 -3.67
CA SER A 710 23.46 15.35 -3.68
C SER A 710 24.56 16.35 -3.31
N GLU A 711 25.40 15.98 -2.34
CA GLU A 711 26.67 16.68 -2.13
C GLU A 711 27.43 16.70 -3.47
N PRO A 712 28.09 17.81 -3.82
CA PRO A 712 28.79 17.88 -5.07
C PRO A 712 29.92 16.86 -5.04
N THR A 713 29.83 15.83 -5.88
CA THR A 713 30.98 15.04 -6.30
C THR A 713 31.84 15.94 -7.21
N LEU A 714 32.38 17.02 -6.64
CA LEU A 714 33.37 17.92 -7.20
C LEU A 714 34.71 17.18 -7.21
N LYS A 715 34.85 16.22 -8.14
CA LYS A 715 36.14 15.67 -8.58
C LYS A 715 35.88 14.92 -9.89
N HIS A 716 36.13 15.62 -11.00
CA HIS A 716 36.12 15.16 -12.40
C HIS A 716 34.80 15.33 -13.18
N MET A 717 34.34 16.57 -13.33
CA MET A 717 33.68 16.96 -14.57
C MET A 717 34.61 17.88 -15.35
N SER A 718 35.04 17.40 -16.52
CA SER A 718 35.53 18.29 -17.57
C SER A 718 34.38 19.19 -17.99
N GLN A 719 34.67 20.38 -18.50
CA GLN A 719 33.67 21.30 -19.03
C GLN A 719 33.04 20.72 -20.31
N THR A 720 32.14 19.75 -20.18
CA THR A 720 31.25 19.31 -21.25
C THR A 720 29.97 20.13 -21.16
N HIS A 721 29.74 21.03 -22.12
CA HIS A 721 28.53 21.85 -22.21
C HIS A 721 27.28 20.96 -22.44
N SER A 722 26.64 20.49 -21.36
CA SER A 722 25.30 19.91 -21.41
C SER A 722 24.29 21.06 -21.61
N ARG A 723 23.76 21.22 -22.82
CA ARG A 723 22.81 22.28 -23.14
C ARG A 723 21.39 21.79 -22.86
N ARG A 724 20.62 22.53 -22.05
CA ARG A 724 19.17 22.30 -21.90
C ARG A 724 18.56 22.36 -23.28
N TYR A 725 17.88 21.28 -23.65
CA TYR A 725 17.28 21.20 -24.96
C TYR A 725 16.01 22.04 -24.95
N SER A 726 16.09 23.27 -25.49
CA SER A 726 14.90 24.11 -25.63
C SER A 726 13.97 23.46 -26.66
N GLN A 727 12.67 23.48 -26.35
CA GLN A 727 11.60 23.05 -27.26
C GLN A 727 11.62 23.80 -28.62
N ASP A 728 12.41 24.88 -28.74
CA ASP A 728 12.64 25.66 -29.96
C ASP A 728 13.77 25.16 -30.88
N GLU A 729 14.55 24.16 -30.49
CA GLU A 729 15.59 23.58 -31.35
C GLU A 729 15.05 22.40 -32.19
N VAL A 730 15.77 21.95 -33.23
CA VAL A 730 15.43 20.73 -34.01
C VAL A 730 15.91 19.50 -33.26
N SER A 731 15.01 18.55 -32.96
CA SER A 731 15.29 17.45 -32.03
C SER A 731 16.53 16.67 -32.46
N PRO A 732 17.44 16.32 -31.53
CA PRO A 732 18.55 15.44 -31.84
C PRO A 732 18.10 13.98 -31.95
N LEU A 733 16.83 13.65 -31.64
CA LEU A 733 16.29 12.32 -31.73
C LEU A 733 16.13 11.91 -33.20
N GLY A 734 16.91 10.93 -33.62
CA GLY A 734 16.76 10.32 -34.94
C GLY A 734 15.50 9.46 -35.01
N GLN A 735 14.92 9.35 -36.21
CA GLN A 735 13.77 8.49 -36.50
C GLN A 735 13.91 7.08 -35.91
N ASP A 736 15.05 6.42 -36.14
CA ASP A 736 15.27 5.02 -35.72
C ASP A 736 15.15 4.86 -34.21
N PHE A 737 15.69 5.83 -33.45
CA PHE A 737 15.58 5.87 -32.00
C PHE A 737 14.10 5.96 -31.60
N VAL A 738 13.37 6.96 -32.13
CA VAL A 738 11.95 7.18 -31.77
C VAL A 738 11.10 5.95 -32.08
N ILE A 739 11.23 5.35 -33.26
CA ILE A 739 10.47 4.15 -33.63
C ILE A 739 10.82 3.00 -32.67
N SER A 740 12.11 2.73 -32.44
CA SER A 740 12.53 1.64 -31.56
C SER A 740 11.99 1.80 -30.13
N THR A 741 12.08 3.00 -29.56
CA THR A 741 11.57 3.28 -28.22
C THR A 741 10.05 3.15 -28.14
N LEU A 742 9.31 3.64 -29.14
CA LEU A 742 7.85 3.48 -29.19
C LEU A 742 7.45 2.01 -29.27
N VAL A 743 8.16 1.21 -30.07
CA VAL A 743 7.92 -0.23 -30.19
C VAL A 743 8.23 -0.95 -28.88
N ASP A 744 9.40 -0.70 -28.27
CA ASP A 744 9.78 -1.39 -27.05
C ASP A 744 8.92 -1.01 -25.83
N SER A 745 8.40 0.21 -25.81
CA SER A 745 7.56 0.73 -24.72
C SER A 745 6.10 0.30 -24.85
N PHE A 746 5.54 0.39 -26.06
CA PHE A 746 4.09 0.29 -26.25
C PHE A 746 3.64 -0.93 -27.04
N ALA A 747 4.53 -1.70 -27.71
CA ALA A 747 4.08 -2.87 -28.44
C ALA A 747 3.50 -3.93 -27.49
N PRO A 748 2.31 -4.49 -27.79
CA PRO A 748 1.80 -5.65 -27.08
C PRO A 748 2.74 -6.86 -27.22
N PRO A 749 2.71 -7.83 -26.27
CA PRO A 749 3.49 -9.05 -26.37
C PRO A 749 3.27 -9.76 -27.72
N GLY A 750 4.36 -10.07 -28.42
CA GLY A 750 4.33 -10.71 -29.74
C GLY A 750 4.00 -9.79 -30.93
N LYS A 751 3.74 -8.49 -30.70
CA LYS A 751 3.34 -7.52 -31.74
C LYS A 751 4.43 -6.50 -32.11
N ARG A 752 5.66 -6.66 -31.60
CA ARG A 752 6.78 -5.72 -31.84
C ARG A 752 7.09 -5.52 -33.33
N GLN A 753 7.21 -6.61 -34.10
CA GLN A 753 7.52 -6.51 -35.54
C GLN A 753 6.39 -5.84 -36.33
N GLU A 754 5.14 -6.11 -35.96
CA GLU A 754 3.95 -5.53 -36.61
C GLU A 754 3.87 -4.02 -36.38
N LEU A 755 4.02 -3.58 -35.11
CA LEU A 755 4.03 -2.16 -34.78
C LEU A 755 5.24 -1.45 -35.42
N GLY A 756 6.42 -2.06 -35.40
CA GLY A 756 7.61 -1.50 -36.04
C GLY A 756 7.43 -1.26 -37.54
N ALA A 757 6.98 -2.28 -38.27
CA ALA A 757 6.71 -2.16 -39.70
C ALA A 757 5.63 -1.12 -40.02
N TYR A 758 4.58 -1.05 -39.20
CA TYR A 758 3.53 -0.04 -39.33
C TYR A 758 4.08 1.38 -39.17
N LEU A 759 4.85 1.64 -38.11
CA LEU A 759 5.43 2.95 -37.85
C LEU A 759 6.46 3.36 -38.91
N GLU A 760 7.30 2.43 -39.37
CA GLU A 760 8.22 2.69 -40.49
C GLU A 760 7.48 3.11 -41.76
N GLY A 761 6.38 2.44 -42.09
CA GLY A 761 5.53 2.78 -43.25
C GLY A 761 4.89 4.17 -43.11
N VAL A 762 4.39 4.49 -41.91
CA VAL A 762 3.84 5.81 -41.57
C VAL A 762 4.89 6.91 -41.75
N VAL A 763 6.09 6.72 -41.22
CA VAL A 763 7.18 7.70 -41.33
C VAL A 763 7.64 7.87 -42.78
N ARG A 764 7.79 6.78 -43.56
CA ARG A 764 8.10 6.86 -45.01
C ARG A 764 7.05 7.69 -45.77
N THR A 765 5.77 7.45 -45.48
CA THR A 765 4.65 8.18 -46.09
C THR A 765 4.69 9.66 -45.74
N TRP A 766 5.02 10.00 -44.49
CA TRP A 766 5.16 11.39 -44.06
C TRP A 766 6.27 12.11 -44.82
N TYR A 767 7.48 11.53 -44.91
CA TYR A 767 8.59 12.13 -45.65
C TYR A 767 8.29 12.33 -47.13
N ALA A 768 7.65 11.35 -47.77
CA ALA A 768 7.25 11.46 -49.16
C ALA A 768 6.24 12.60 -49.39
N LYS A 769 5.28 12.77 -48.47
CA LYS A 769 4.36 13.93 -48.50
C LYS A 769 5.10 15.26 -48.36
N GLN A 770 6.13 15.34 -47.51
CA GLN A 770 6.95 16.56 -47.39
C GLN A 770 7.80 16.82 -48.64
N ALA A 771 8.23 15.77 -49.33
CA ALA A 771 8.99 15.83 -50.59
C ALA A 771 8.11 16.05 -51.84
N GLY A 772 6.78 16.13 -51.71
CA GLY A 772 5.86 16.28 -52.83
C GLY A 772 5.74 15.03 -53.71
N THR A 773 6.10 13.86 -53.19
CA THR A 773 6.10 12.58 -53.92
C THR A 773 4.96 11.70 -53.42
N THR A 774 4.12 11.18 -54.31
CA THR A 774 3.07 10.22 -53.94
C THR A 774 3.70 8.84 -53.73
N VAL A 775 3.64 8.28 -52.52
CA VAL A 775 3.99 6.88 -52.28
C VAL A 775 2.87 6.02 -52.87
N LEU A 776 3.19 5.15 -53.81
CA LEU A 776 2.29 4.09 -54.25
C LEU A 776 2.39 2.96 -53.21
N ASP A 777 1.22 2.53 -52.72
CA ASP A 777 0.98 1.61 -51.59
C ASP A 777 1.89 0.38 -51.53
#